data_AF-A0A965P423-F1
#
_entry.id   AF-A0A965P423-F1
#
_cell.length_a   1.000
_cell.length_b   1.000
_cell.length_c   1.000
_cell.angle_alpha   90.00
_cell.angle_beta   90.00
_cell.angle_gamma   90.00
#
_symmetry.space_group_name_H-M   'P 1'
#
loop_
_entity.id
_entity.type
_entity.pdbx_description
1 polymer ?
#
loop_
_entity_poly.entity_id
_entity_poly.type
_entity_poly.pdbx_seq_one_letter_code
_entity_poly.pdbx_strand_id
1 'polypeptide(L)'
;MTAAKFDFNGLAYSNTYIEPVGGTVMLRPACFTDAWDTSNTGNTLRLSLADFGLTASAAEWQTANNRGAGNVRLINQSGLTGGSRAYLITSSSYAKNRAWYISFYVYNVENQKDGVYLECGWDNGGSGASGVSLRFRVGGIVEVWKDAVQVGQYTISGATQPDTYASFMILPFRKRDLLILNIETNDGCIHTFQDIDETAANPTIISNSKFWFYVATGSINVEIAPLKFPTSGYVTSTPIAMMVPPPTGATLEGRSNTGVGASITNAMIIGDQPYNGTIPDTVNKVSAFVPVKTDATAYTPDGTIRNLLMKVSLEGSGIHTPFLYGAHAAYAPTFDNTNETQEFDLTPYILRDPPPTLTVPDDPGGVSFTFTLKDPETLDASSVSKLLTLGNRPVKVKIGSTVIIDGVLLEPTLTDAMYDGARRLSCEVRDRMHIAAQLQFREAIPLDGLSVSESTSVTNWDSIVRYLYYYFGVQSSEMDLEAIGFSLPVIPGGLNDQPFNANIDVGGNPYDEIARLVSTYASGFLWGLKPGGSGLVAMFRDPDSLSTTPDFTLYRTATAAVAGGGDAKDLYYSYNERALALDANEVRVSGYNPRTKKAIQAYKVDAASQSLTTAPSSRPNNWVGMPLVFGLTDPRVTSDAAAARVVNSIFPKVSTRYWISNWTSNFLIKDNGFPIWRGDLVRLDGRRDVRVSAMTVTFHVEDSGAVCVRSASYTGGTLLNRGGSDPNSIAAQQGLALFNRSLVFPGGELIARMPTSKTAEVP
;
A
#
# COMPACT_ATOMS: atom_id res chain seq x y z
N MET A 1 9.85 25.27 -36.31
CA MET A 1 10.68 24.14 -35.86
C MET A 1 9.78 22.92 -35.80
N THR A 2 9.89 22.03 -36.79
CA THR A 2 9.23 20.72 -36.80
C THR A 2 9.74 19.92 -35.61
N ALA A 3 8.84 19.53 -34.70
CA ALA A 3 9.16 18.63 -33.59
C ALA A 3 9.74 17.35 -34.19
N ALA A 4 11.01 17.08 -33.93
CA ALA A 4 11.62 15.83 -34.32
C ALA A 4 10.85 14.71 -33.61
N LYS A 5 10.31 13.76 -34.38
CA LYS A 5 9.88 12.46 -33.85
C LYS A 5 11.12 11.90 -33.14
N PHE A 6 11.15 11.96 -31.81
CA PHE A 6 12.32 11.52 -31.03
C PHE A 6 12.60 10.06 -31.39
N ASP A 7 13.76 9.77 -31.97
CA ASP A 7 14.15 8.39 -32.23
C ASP A 7 14.59 7.75 -30.92
N PHE A 8 13.67 7.01 -30.28
CA PHE A 8 13.88 6.30 -29.01
C PHE A 8 14.68 5.00 -29.20
N ASN A 9 15.76 5.04 -29.98
CA ASN A 9 16.63 3.89 -30.23
C ASN A 9 18.08 4.24 -29.84
N GLY A 10 18.64 3.52 -28.86
CA GLY A 10 19.99 3.72 -28.34
C GLY A 10 20.33 2.76 -27.21
N LEU A 11 21.46 3.00 -26.52
CA LEU A 11 21.87 2.16 -25.37
C LEU A 11 20.81 2.11 -24.26
N ALA A 12 20.01 3.17 -24.10
CA ALA A 12 19.02 3.28 -23.03
C ALA A 12 17.59 2.85 -23.41
N TYR A 13 17.25 2.82 -24.71
CA TYR A 13 15.88 2.55 -25.18
C TYR A 13 15.92 1.77 -26.49
N SER A 14 15.01 0.82 -26.66
CA SER A 14 14.79 0.15 -27.94
C SER A 14 13.34 -0.24 -28.07
N ASN A 15 12.67 0.19 -29.15
CA ASN A 15 11.29 -0.19 -29.44
C ASN A 15 10.28 0.10 -28.30
N THR A 16 10.61 1.04 -27.42
CA THR A 16 9.76 1.49 -26.30
C THR A 16 9.42 2.95 -26.43
N TYR A 17 8.33 3.36 -25.77
CA TYR A 17 7.89 4.74 -25.70
C TYR A 17 7.38 5.03 -24.28
N ILE A 18 7.74 6.21 -23.77
CA ILE A 18 7.23 6.74 -22.51
C ILE A 18 6.19 7.78 -22.89
N GLU A 19 4.93 7.54 -22.55
CA GLU A 19 3.87 8.50 -22.85
C GLU A 19 3.97 9.73 -21.92
N PRO A 20 3.88 10.95 -22.45
CA PRO A 20 4.23 12.16 -21.71
C PRO A 20 3.15 12.66 -20.75
N VAL A 21 1.91 12.17 -20.86
CA VAL A 21 0.77 12.69 -20.08
C VAL A 21 0.69 12.02 -18.71
N GLY A 22 0.91 10.72 -18.66
CA GLY A 22 0.90 9.92 -17.45
C GLY A 22 2.20 9.15 -17.18
N GLY A 23 3.25 9.28 -17.99
CA GLY A 23 4.55 8.63 -17.73
C GLY A 23 4.55 7.10 -17.84
N THR A 24 3.58 6.51 -18.54
CA THR A 24 3.53 5.04 -18.74
C THR A 24 4.57 4.58 -19.76
N VAL A 25 5.32 3.53 -19.44
CA VAL A 25 6.18 2.85 -20.40
C VAL A 25 5.39 1.79 -21.15
N MET A 26 5.53 1.77 -22.47
CA MET A 26 4.95 0.77 -23.36
C MET A 26 5.86 0.48 -24.56
N LEU A 27 5.52 -0.52 -25.36
CA LEU A 27 6.13 -0.75 -26.68
C LEU A 27 5.79 0.42 -27.61
N ARG A 28 6.75 0.84 -28.44
CA ARG A 28 6.61 2.02 -29.32
C ARG A 28 5.47 1.80 -30.32
N PRO A 29 4.39 2.60 -30.30
CA PRO A 29 3.36 2.51 -31.32
C PRO A 29 3.95 2.79 -32.71
N ALA A 30 3.51 2.04 -33.72
CA ALA A 30 4.06 2.12 -35.07
C ALA A 30 3.98 3.54 -35.67
N CYS A 31 2.99 4.35 -35.27
CA CYS A 31 2.84 5.73 -35.72
C CYS A 31 3.97 6.68 -35.33
N PHE A 32 4.78 6.32 -34.33
CA PHE A 32 5.96 7.07 -33.95
C PHE A 32 7.22 6.66 -34.72
N THR A 33 7.16 5.65 -35.59
CA THR A 33 8.33 5.21 -36.37
C THR A 33 8.44 5.95 -37.70
N ASP A 34 9.65 6.14 -38.21
CA ASP A 34 9.87 6.83 -39.50
C ASP A 34 9.29 6.04 -40.69
N ALA A 35 9.22 4.71 -40.54
CA ALA A 35 8.54 3.83 -41.49
C ALA A 35 7.05 4.13 -41.62
N TRP A 36 6.43 4.82 -40.64
CA TRP A 36 5.04 5.23 -40.72
C TRP A 36 4.80 6.06 -41.98
N ASP A 37 5.59 7.09 -42.25
CA ASP A 37 5.32 8.01 -43.35
C ASP A 37 5.68 7.43 -44.74
N THR A 38 6.46 6.34 -44.76
CA THR A 38 7.11 5.82 -45.99
C THR A 38 6.67 4.41 -46.38
N SER A 39 5.98 3.66 -45.51
CA SER A 39 5.54 2.28 -45.75
C SER A 39 4.08 2.06 -45.34
N ASN A 40 3.41 1.12 -46.00
CA ASN A 40 2.04 0.69 -45.68
C ASN A 40 1.89 -0.82 -45.70
N THR A 41 2.75 -1.48 -44.93
CA THR A 41 2.77 -2.93 -44.79
C THR A 41 3.11 -3.28 -43.34
N GLY A 42 2.82 -4.52 -42.93
CA GLY A 42 3.16 -5.01 -41.60
C GLY A 42 2.57 -4.14 -40.48
N ASN A 43 3.45 -3.52 -39.68
CA ASN A 43 3.08 -2.69 -38.53
C ASN A 43 2.55 -1.30 -38.90
N THR A 44 2.85 -0.79 -40.10
CA THR A 44 2.43 0.55 -40.57
C THR A 44 1.22 0.49 -41.49
N LEU A 45 0.52 -0.64 -41.53
CA LEU A 45 -0.65 -0.87 -42.38
C LEU A 45 -1.82 0.03 -41.94
N ARG A 46 -2.28 0.87 -42.87
CA ARG A 46 -3.46 1.74 -42.78
C ARG A 46 -4.63 1.13 -43.51
N LEU A 47 -5.82 1.52 -43.09
CA LEU A 47 -7.05 1.11 -43.74
C LEU A 47 -7.23 1.85 -45.06
N SER A 48 -7.50 1.08 -46.11
CA SER A 48 -7.90 1.53 -47.43
C SER A 48 -9.42 1.58 -47.55
N LEU A 49 -9.94 2.10 -48.66
CA LEU A 49 -11.39 2.13 -48.88
C LEU A 49 -12.03 0.73 -48.89
N ALA A 50 -11.29 -0.29 -49.32
CA ALA A 50 -11.76 -1.68 -49.35
C ALA A 50 -11.98 -2.29 -47.96
N ASP A 51 -11.38 -1.71 -46.92
CA ASP A 51 -11.53 -2.18 -45.54
C ASP A 51 -12.83 -1.71 -44.89
N PHE A 52 -13.56 -0.80 -45.54
CA PHE A 52 -14.85 -0.27 -45.10
C PHE A 52 -16.01 -0.97 -45.82
N GLY A 53 -17.08 -1.25 -45.09
CA GLY A 53 -18.32 -1.76 -45.67
C GLY A 53 -18.95 -0.70 -46.57
N LEU A 54 -19.49 -1.12 -47.71
CA LEU A 54 -20.13 -0.25 -48.70
C LEU A 54 -21.44 0.34 -48.13
N THR A 55 -21.35 1.47 -47.45
CA THR A 55 -22.49 2.33 -47.12
C THR A 55 -22.87 3.18 -48.34
N ALA A 56 -24.09 3.74 -48.38
CA ALA A 56 -24.54 4.59 -49.49
C ALA A 56 -23.60 5.79 -49.77
N SER A 57 -22.82 6.22 -48.76
CA SER A 57 -21.80 7.26 -48.80
C SER A 57 -20.46 6.81 -49.42
N ALA A 58 -20.21 5.51 -49.64
CA ALA A 58 -18.91 5.00 -50.10
C ALA A 58 -18.49 5.53 -51.49
N ALA A 59 -19.47 5.90 -52.34
CA ALA A 59 -19.21 6.51 -53.64
C ALA A 59 -18.61 7.94 -53.55
N GLU A 60 -18.71 8.60 -52.39
CA GLU A 60 -18.17 9.94 -52.15
C GLU A 60 -16.69 9.92 -51.74
N TRP A 61 -16.14 8.74 -51.45
CA TRP A 61 -14.80 8.53 -50.95
C TRP A 61 -13.85 8.02 -52.04
N GLN A 62 -12.65 8.59 -52.08
CA GLN A 62 -11.57 8.12 -52.95
C GLN A 62 -10.28 7.92 -52.14
N THR A 63 -9.44 7.01 -52.60
CA THR A 63 -8.10 6.81 -52.05
C THR A 63 -7.10 7.73 -52.76
N ALA A 64 -6.28 8.43 -51.99
CA ALA A 64 -5.14 9.19 -52.49
C ALA A 64 -3.85 8.79 -51.76
N ASN A 65 -2.74 8.79 -52.49
CA ASN A 65 -1.41 8.57 -51.91
C ASN A 65 -0.78 9.92 -51.55
N ASN A 66 -0.28 10.08 -50.33
CA ASN A 66 0.37 11.32 -49.88
C ASN A 66 1.82 11.07 -49.41
N ARG A 67 2.84 11.60 -50.09
CA ARG A 67 4.27 11.40 -49.75
C ARG A 67 4.80 9.96 -49.88
N GLY A 68 4.57 9.31 -51.02
CA GLY A 68 5.27 8.06 -51.40
C GLY A 68 4.36 6.83 -51.54
N ALA A 69 4.95 5.71 -51.95
CA ALA A 69 4.26 4.44 -52.18
C ALA A 69 3.86 3.78 -50.84
N GLY A 70 2.76 4.23 -50.25
CA GLY A 70 2.21 3.58 -49.07
C GLY A 70 1.22 4.42 -48.27
N ASN A 71 1.38 5.74 -48.16
CA ASN A 71 0.50 6.55 -47.33
C ASN A 71 -0.89 6.72 -47.98
N VAL A 72 -1.77 5.76 -47.73
CA VAL A 72 -3.15 5.72 -48.22
C VAL A 72 -4.01 6.60 -47.32
N ARG A 73 -4.61 7.63 -47.92
CA ARG A 73 -5.60 8.46 -47.26
C ARG A 73 -6.93 8.44 -48.00
N LEU A 74 -8.00 8.64 -47.25
CA LEU A 74 -9.37 8.69 -47.74
C LEU A 74 -9.78 10.14 -47.88
N ILE A 75 -10.13 10.56 -49.10
CA ILE A 75 -10.58 11.90 -49.41
C ILE A 75 -12.07 11.84 -49.71
N ASN A 76 -12.84 12.71 -49.06
CA ASN A 76 -14.21 12.98 -49.48
C ASN A 76 -14.20 14.11 -50.53
N GLN A 77 -14.65 13.80 -51.76
CA GLN A 77 -14.63 14.76 -52.87
C GLN A 77 -15.86 15.67 -52.96
N SER A 78 -16.93 15.33 -52.24
CA SER A 78 -18.16 16.13 -52.25
C SER A 78 -18.14 17.05 -51.04
N GLY A 79 -17.90 18.34 -51.26
CA GLY A 79 -18.06 19.33 -50.19
C GLY A 79 -19.45 19.18 -49.57
N LEU A 80 -19.52 18.76 -48.31
CA LEU A 80 -20.78 18.49 -47.64
C LEU A 80 -21.52 19.83 -47.47
N THR A 81 -22.61 20.01 -48.22
CA THR A 81 -23.54 21.12 -48.01
C THR A 81 -24.50 20.70 -46.89
N GLY A 82 -24.72 21.60 -45.92
CA GLY A 82 -25.35 21.29 -44.62
C GLY A 82 -26.54 20.33 -44.70
N GLY A 83 -26.41 19.15 -44.10
CA GLY A 83 -27.43 18.11 -44.02
C GLY A 83 -27.03 16.74 -44.56
N SER A 84 -26.03 16.66 -45.45
CA SER A 84 -25.52 15.37 -45.97
C SER A 84 -24.46 14.77 -45.03
N ARG A 85 -24.60 13.48 -44.71
CA ARG A 85 -23.73 12.74 -43.79
C ARG A 85 -22.78 11.82 -44.54
N ALA A 86 -21.49 12.16 -44.60
CA ALA A 86 -20.48 11.20 -45.03
C ALA A 86 -19.92 10.44 -43.82
N TYR A 87 -20.12 9.13 -43.81
CA TYR A 87 -19.55 8.23 -42.82
C TYR A 87 -19.03 6.97 -43.51
N LEU A 88 -18.07 6.31 -42.86
CA LEU A 88 -17.61 4.98 -43.23
C LEU A 88 -17.53 4.12 -41.97
N ILE A 89 -17.85 2.84 -42.13
CA ILE A 89 -17.77 1.83 -41.09
C ILE A 89 -16.92 0.67 -41.59
N THR A 90 -16.01 0.18 -40.75
CA THR A 90 -15.16 -0.96 -41.09
C THR A 90 -15.98 -2.22 -41.39
N SER A 91 -15.53 -3.01 -42.37
CA SER A 91 -16.20 -4.27 -42.74
C SER A 91 -16.04 -5.33 -41.65
N SER A 92 -14.88 -5.34 -41.00
CA SER A 92 -14.48 -6.25 -39.93
C SER A 92 -14.64 -5.62 -38.54
N SER A 93 -15.00 -6.43 -37.55
CA SER A 93 -14.93 -6.04 -36.14
C SER A 93 -13.50 -6.21 -35.62
N TYR A 94 -13.13 -5.38 -34.64
CA TYR A 94 -11.81 -5.41 -34.01
C TYR A 94 -11.94 -5.80 -32.55
N ALA A 95 -10.97 -6.57 -32.06
CA ALA A 95 -10.93 -7.00 -30.67
C ALA A 95 -11.08 -5.81 -29.70
N LYS A 96 -11.67 -6.09 -28.53
CA LYS A 96 -11.86 -5.08 -27.49
C LYS A 96 -10.53 -4.46 -27.07
N ASN A 97 -10.58 -3.22 -26.59
CA ASN A 97 -9.41 -2.45 -26.13
C ASN A 97 -8.25 -2.38 -27.16
N ARG A 98 -8.58 -2.42 -28.45
CA ARG A 98 -7.62 -2.19 -29.54
C ARG A 98 -7.34 -0.69 -29.65
N ALA A 99 -6.07 -0.31 -29.72
CA ALA A 99 -5.65 1.08 -29.92
C ALA A 99 -5.81 1.52 -31.39
N TRP A 100 -6.03 2.81 -31.63
CA TRP A 100 -6.30 3.38 -32.95
C TRP A 100 -5.49 4.64 -33.21
N TYR A 101 -5.15 4.83 -34.48
CA TYR A 101 -4.58 6.05 -35.03
C TYR A 101 -5.60 6.70 -35.95
N ILE A 102 -5.75 8.01 -35.81
CA ILE A 102 -6.54 8.82 -36.72
C ILE A 102 -5.80 10.11 -37.04
N SER A 103 -5.61 10.39 -38.32
CA SER A 103 -5.11 11.68 -38.79
C SER A 103 -6.08 12.26 -39.77
N PHE A 104 -6.36 13.56 -39.67
CA PHE A 104 -7.27 14.22 -40.56
C PHE A 104 -6.84 15.64 -40.88
N TYR A 105 -7.35 16.12 -42.02
CA TYR A 105 -7.18 17.49 -42.51
C TYR A 105 -8.52 17.95 -43.07
N VAL A 106 -9.02 19.06 -42.55
CA VAL A 106 -10.28 19.67 -42.98
C VAL A 106 -9.97 20.84 -43.89
N TYR A 107 -10.56 20.86 -45.09
CA TYR A 107 -10.40 21.93 -46.07
C TYR A 107 -11.48 23.01 -45.88
N ASN A 108 -11.09 24.29 -45.95
CA ASN A 108 -11.99 25.45 -46.12
C ASN A 108 -13.19 25.50 -45.15
N VAL A 109 -12.93 25.54 -43.86
CA VAL A 109 -13.98 25.79 -42.84
C VAL A 109 -14.10 27.29 -42.57
N GLU A 110 -14.82 27.98 -43.46
CA GLU A 110 -15.21 29.38 -43.23
C GLU A 110 -16.08 29.48 -41.96
N ASN A 111 -15.61 30.25 -40.97
CA ASN A 111 -16.41 30.89 -39.91
C ASN A 111 -17.30 30.04 -38.98
N GLN A 112 -17.08 28.74 -38.79
CA GLN A 112 -17.79 28.01 -37.72
C GLN A 112 -17.03 28.10 -36.40
N LYS A 113 -17.44 29.02 -35.52
CA LYS A 113 -16.84 29.20 -34.19
C LYS A 113 -17.00 28.00 -33.24
N ASP A 114 -17.91 27.06 -33.52
CA ASP A 114 -18.24 25.91 -32.65
C ASP A 114 -18.50 24.57 -33.41
N GLY A 115 -17.99 24.44 -34.64
CA GLY A 115 -18.20 23.25 -35.48
C GLY A 115 -17.53 21.97 -34.96
N VAL A 116 -18.14 20.82 -35.26
CA VAL A 116 -17.50 19.50 -35.15
C VAL A 116 -16.82 19.20 -36.49
N TYR A 117 -15.55 18.79 -36.46
CA TYR A 117 -14.81 18.42 -37.67
C TYR A 117 -15.00 16.95 -38.00
N LEU A 118 -14.81 16.10 -36.99
CA LEU A 118 -14.83 14.66 -37.14
C LEU A 118 -15.38 14.03 -35.86
N GLU A 119 -16.23 13.02 -36.04
CA GLU A 119 -16.62 12.10 -34.98
C GLU A 119 -16.13 10.70 -35.32
N CYS A 120 -15.68 9.93 -34.33
CA CYS A 120 -15.33 8.53 -34.54
C CYS A 120 -15.70 7.71 -33.31
N GLY A 121 -15.90 6.41 -33.50
CA GLY A 121 -16.25 5.54 -32.38
C GLY A 121 -16.29 4.07 -32.73
N TRP A 122 -16.76 3.30 -31.75
CA TRP A 122 -16.82 1.84 -31.80
C TRP A 122 -18.26 1.40 -31.61
N ASP A 123 -18.90 1.06 -32.72
CA ASP A 123 -20.28 0.58 -32.79
C ASP A 123 -20.49 -0.18 -34.11
N ASN A 124 -21.33 -1.20 -34.09
CA ASN A 124 -21.66 -1.99 -35.28
C ASN A 124 -22.65 -1.27 -36.20
N GLY A 125 -23.41 -0.30 -35.67
CA GLY A 125 -24.38 0.50 -36.42
C GLY A 125 -23.81 1.79 -37.03
N GLY A 126 -22.56 2.16 -36.72
CA GLY A 126 -21.93 3.36 -37.24
C GLY A 126 -22.44 4.64 -36.58
N SER A 127 -22.76 4.59 -35.28
CA SER A 127 -23.30 5.72 -34.53
C SER A 127 -22.70 5.85 -33.13
N GLY A 128 -22.80 7.04 -32.53
CA GLY A 128 -22.46 7.26 -31.11
C GLY A 128 -23.57 6.86 -30.13
N ALA A 129 -24.61 6.15 -30.59
CA ALA A 129 -25.76 5.77 -29.77
C ALA A 129 -25.43 4.67 -28.75
N SER A 130 -24.40 3.88 -29.02
CA SER A 130 -23.91 2.81 -28.15
C SER A 130 -22.39 2.74 -28.25
N GLY A 131 -21.73 2.37 -27.17
CA GLY A 131 -20.27 2.30 -27.10
C GLY A 131 -19.61 3.67 -26.89
N VAL A 132 -18.29 3.70 -27.07
CA VAL A 132 -17.47 4.91 -26.90
C VAL A 132 -17.34 5.64 -28.24
N SER A 133 -17.46 6.96 -28.22
CA SER A 133 -17.20 7.83 -29.37
C SER A 133 -16.50 9.12 -28.95
N LEU A 134 -15.74 9.70 -29.87
CA LEU A 134 -15.00 10.93 -29.70
C LEU A 134 -15.50 11.97 -30.72
N ARG A 135 -15.63 13.23 -30.28
CA ARG A 135 -15.91 14.36 -31.18
C ARG A 135 -14.77 15.36 -31.12
N PHE A 136 -14.19 15.65 -32.28
CA PHE A 136 -13.15 16.66 -32.44
C PHE A 136 -13.78 17.97 -32.93
N ARG A 137 -13.65 19.02 -32.12
CA ARG A 137 -14.23 20.34 -32.36
C ARG A 137 -13.18 21.40 -32.66
N VAL A 138 -13.65 22.54 -33.17
CA VAL A 138 -12.83 23.75 -33.31
C VAL A 138 -12.18 24.14 -31.99
N GLY A 139 -10.95 24.66 -32.06
CA GLY A 139 -10.21 25.14 -30.89
C GLY A 139 -9.50 24.04 -30.10
N GLY A 140 -9.40 22.84 -30.66
CA GLY A 140 -8.67 21.73 -30.04
C GLY A 140 -9.43 21.01 -28.94
N ILE A 141 -10.76 21.17 -28.93
CA ILE A 141 -11.63 20.53 -27.96
C ILE A 141 -11.94 19.10 -28.43
N VAL A 142 -11.75 18.13 -27.53
CA VAL A 142 -12.14 16.74 -27.72
C VAL A 142 -13.17 16.37 -26.68
N GLU A 143 -14.34 15.94 -27.13
CA GLU A 143 -15.40 15.41 -26.26
C GLU A 143 -15.37 13.88 -26.27
N VAL A 144 -15.48 13.28 -25.10
CA VAL A 144 -15.62 11.83 -24.92
C VAL A 144 -17.08 11.53 -24.61
N TRP A 145 -17.67 10.65 -25.42
CA TRP A 145 -19.07 10.23 -25.31
C TRP A 145 -19.13 8.72 -25.09
N LYS A 146 -20.10 8.29 -24.30
CA LYS A 146 -20.42 6.88 -24.08
C LYS A 146 -21.93 6.70 -24.08
N ASP A 147 -22.44 5.81 -24.93
CA ASP A 147 -23.87 5.51 -25.07
C ASP A 147 -24.73 6.78 -25.22
N ALA A 148 -24.35 7.66 -26.16
CA ALA A 148 -24.94 8.98 -26.43
C ALA A 148 -24.90 10.00 -25.27
N VAL A 149 -24.18 9.74 -24.19
CA VAL A 149 -23.97 10.69 -23.08
C VAL A 149 -22.55 11.22 -23.12
N GLN A 150 -22.38 12.55 -23.05
CA GLN A 150 -21.07 13.16 -22.90
C GLN A 150 -20.53 12.88 -21.51
N VAL A 151 -19.37 12.22 -21.42
CA VAL A 151 -18.73 11.84 -20.16
C VAL A 151 -17.46 12.66 -19.87
N GLY A 152 -16.90 13.34 -20.88
CA GLY A 152 -15.73 14.19 -20.71
C GLY A 152 -15.54 15.22 -21.82
N GLN A 153 -14.77 16.27 -21.52
CA GLN A 153 -14.35 17.29 -22.47
C GLN A 153 -12.95 17.77 -22.10
N TYR A 154 -12.08 17.87 -23.10
CA TYR A 154 -10.67 18.19 -22.93
C TYR A 154 -10.21 19.15 -24.01
N THR A 155 -9.17 19.93 -23.73
CA THR A 155 -8.50 20.78 -24.71
C THR A 155 -7.09 20.24 -24.93
N ILE A 156 -6.71 20.03 -26.19
CA ILE A 156 -5.39 19.53 -26.58
C ILE A 156 -4.69 20.61 -27.41
N SER A 157 -3.45 20.98 -27.06
CA SER A 157 -2.72 22.04 -27.75
C SER A 157 -2.35 21.62 -29.17
N GLY A 158 -2.49 22.57 -30.11
CA GLY A 158 -2.26 22.32 -31.54
C GLY A 158 -3.29 21.39 -32.18
N ALA A 159 -4.33 20.98 -31.44
CA ALA A 159 -5.45 20.26 -32.03
C ALA A 159 -6.29 21.24 -32.85
N THR A 160 -6.45 20.91 -34.13
CA THR A 160 -7.54 21.41 -35.00
C THR A 160 -7.61 22.92 -35.20
N GLN A 161 -6.57 23.49 -35.80
CA GLN A 161 -6.74 24.69 -36.61
C GLN A 161 -7.21 24.30 -38.02
N PRO A 162 -8.06 25.13 -38.68
CA PRO A 162 -8.33 25.00 -40.11
C PRO A 162 -7.05 24.82 -40.91
N ASP A 163 -7.13 24.05 -42.00
CA ASP A 163 -6.05 23.88 -42.97
C ASP A 163 -4.72 23.33 -42.39
N THR A 164 -4.79 22.61 -41.27
CA THR A 164 -3.64 21.96 -40.63
C THR A 164 -3.93 20.47 -40.41
N TYR A 165 -2.90 19.62 -40.55
CA TYR A 165 -3.02 18.20 -40.20
C TYR A 165 -3.09 18.02 -38.69
N ALA A 166 -4.07 17.25 -38.22
CA ALA A 166 -4.17 16.81 -36.84
C ALA A 166 -4.08 15.28 -36.79
N SER A 167 -3.15 14.75 -36.00
CA SER A 167 -2.86 13.32 -35.89
C SER A 167 -2.98 12.87 -34.44
N PHE A 168 -3.86 11.92 -34.15
CA PHE A 168 -4.14 11.44 -32.81
C PHE A 168 -3.91 9.93 -32.67
N MET A 169 -3.33 9.56 -31.55
CA MET A 169 -3.32 8.20 -31.02
C MET A 169 -4.40 8.10 -29.95
N ILE A 170 -5.24 7.07 -30.06
CA ILE A 170 -6.29 6.74 -29.09
C ILE A 170 -5.94 5.36 -28.50
N LEU A 171 -5.62 5.34 -27.21
CA LEU A 171 -5.09 4.16 -26.53
C LEU A 171 -5.90 3.86 -25.25
N PRO A 172 -6.68 2.77 -25.23
CA PRO A 172 -7.25 2.24 -23.99
C PRO A 172 -6.14 1.64 -23.13
N PHE A 173 -6.00 2.08 -21.89
CA PHE A 173 -4.95 1.66 -20.96
C PHE A 173 -5.38 1.80 -19.49
N ARG A 174 -4.53 1.36 -18.55
CA ARG A 174 -4.74 1.48 -17.09
C ARG A 174 -6.12 1.04 -16.58
N LYS A 175 -6.62 -0.09 -17.08
CA LYS A 175 -7.95 -0.69 -16.78
C LYS A 175 -9.17 0.08 -17.28
N ARG A 176 -9.27 1.38 -16.99
CA ARG A 176 -10.46 2.19 -17.26
C ARG A 176 -10.15 3.56 -17.85
N ASP A 177 -8.91 3.77 -18.32
CA ASP A 177 -8.48 5.04 -18.88
C ASP A 177 -8.37 4.98 -20.40
N LEU A 178 -8.63 6.12 -21.03
CA LEU A 178 -8.46 6.34 -22.46
C LEU A 178 -7.50 7.51 -22.65
N LEU A 179 -6.34 7.22 -23.21
CA LEU A 179 -5.36 8.23 -23.63
C LEU A 179 -5.73 8.73 -25.04
N ILE A 180 -5.80 10.04 -25.19
CA ILE A 180 -5.94 10.72 -26.48
C ILE A 180 -4.74 11.65 -26.60
N LEU A 181 -3.82 11.30 -27.49
CA LEU A 181 -2.54 12.00 -27.64
C LEU A 181 -2.39 12.53 -29.06
N ASN A 182 -2.09 13.83 -29.19
CA ASN A 182 -1.67 14.41 -30.46
C ASN A 182 -0.20 14.06 -30.71
N ILE A 183 0.06 13.35 -31.81
CA ILE A 183 1.36 12.78 -32.14
C ILE A 183 2.35 13.86 -32.61
N GLU A 184 1.86 14.97 -33.16
CA GLU A 184 2.70 16.05 -33.67
C GLU A 184 3.20 16.97 -32.55
N THR A 185 2.37 17.19 -31.53
CA THR A 185 2.68 18.09 -30.41
C THR A 185 3.10 17.35 -29.14
N ASN A 186 2.92 16.02 -29.07
CA ASN A 186 3.05 15.21 -27.86
C ASN A 186 2.21 15.73 -26.67
N ASP A 187 1.15 16.49 -26.96
CA ASP A 187 0.17 16.94 -25.97
C ASP A 187 -1.10 16.09 -26.04
N GLY A 188 -1.77 15.88 -24.92
CA GLY A 188 -2.90 14.97 -24.87
C GLY A 188 -3.68 15.02 -23.56
N CYS A 189 -4.70 14.17 -23.47
CA CYS A 189 -5.51 14.02 -22.27
C CYS A 189 -5.77 12.56 -21.95
N ILE A 190 -6.09 12.30 -20.68
CA ILE A 190 -6.53 11.01 -20.19
C ILE A 190 -7.96 11.17 -19.67
N HIS A 191 -8.87 10.33 -20.17
CA HIS A 191 -10.23 10.21 -19.65
C HIS A 191 -10.38 8.92 -18.84
N THR A 192 -10.99 9.01 -17.66
CA THR A 192 -11.26 7.87 -16.79
C THR A 192 -12.77 7.57 -16.75
N PHE A 193 -13.14 6.37 -17.18
CA PHE A 193 -14.54 5.92 -17.17
C PHE A 193 -14.97 5.52 -15.76
N GLN A 194 -15.87 6.30 -15.16
CA GLN A 194 -16.33 6.08 -13.77
C GLN A 194 -17.28 4.89 -13.63
N ASP A 195 -17.90 4.45 -14.73
CA ASP A 195 -18.82 3.32 -14.74
C ASP A 195 -18.11 1.95 -14.80
N ILE A 196 -16.80 1.95 -15.05
CA ILE A 196 -15.96 0.74 -15.01
C ILE A 196 -15.36 0.61 -13.62
N ASP A 197 -15.64 -0.53 -12.97
CA ASP A 197 -15.10 -0.89 -11.65
C ASP A 197 -13.56 -0.92 -11.66
N GLU A 198 -12.95 -0.26 -10.67
CA GLU A 198 -11.50 -0.21 -10.42
C GLU A 198 -10.89 -1.61 -10.21
N THR A 199 -11.69 -2.53 -9.66
CA THR A 199 -11.28 -3.89 -9.33
C THR A 199 -11.58 -4.90 -10.44
N ALA A 200 -12.18 -4.46 -11.55
CA ALA A 200 -12.50 -5.33 -12.67
C ALA A 200 -11.25 -6.06 -13.18
N ALA A 201 -11.33 -7.40 -13.20
CA ALA A 201 -10.22 -8.22 -13.68
C ALA A 201 -10.00 -8.06 -15.19
N ASN A 202 -11.06 -7.93 -15.99
CA ASN A 202 -10.98 -7.86 -17.45
C ASN A 202 -11.87 -6.73 -18.01
N PRO A 203 -11.54 -5.45 -17.73
CA PRO A 203 -12.36 -4.31 -18.09
C PRO A 203 -12.50 -4.15 -19.61
N THR A 204 -13.64 -3.61 -20.04
CA THR A 204 -13.91 -3.29 -21.44
C THR A 204 -14.08 -1.79 -21.58
N ILE A 205 -13.02 -1.11 -22.01
CA ILE A 205 -13.01 0.33 -22.27
C ILE A 205 -13.64 0.59 -23.63
N ILE A 206 -13.14 -0.13 -24.64
CA ILE A 206 -13.62 -0.10 -26.01
C ILE A 206 -14.15 -1.49 -26.36
N SER A 207 -15.36 -1.57 -26.88
CA SER A 207 -16.05 -2.83 -27.20
C SER A 207 -15.39 -3.58 -28.37
N ASN A 208 -15.65 -4.89 -28.46
CA ASN A 208 -15.30 -5.69 -29.64
C ASN A 208 -16.32 -5.43 -30.76
N SER A 209 -16.12 -4.34 -31.49
CA SER A 209 -17.06 -3.86 -32.51
C SER A 209 -16.33 -3.26 -33.71
N LYS A 210 -17.11 -2.82 -34.69
CA LYS A 210 -16.58 -2.10 -35.86
C LYS A 210 -16.19 -0.67 -35.47
N PHE A 211 -15.12 -0.19 -36.08
CA PHE A 211 -14.77 1.23 -36.03
C PHE A 211 -15.52 2.00 -37.11
N TRP A 212 -16.04 3.16 -36.75
CA TRP A 212 -16.70 4.09 -37.67
C TRP A 212 -16.15 5.50 -37.47
N PHE A 213 -16.25 6.30 -38.52
CA PHE A 213 -16.03 7.73 -38.44
C PHE A 213 -17.03 8.48 -39.32
N TYR A 214 -17.29 9.72 -38.92
CA TYR A 214 -18.29 10.60 -39.47
C TYR A 214 -17.69 11.99 -39.64
N VAL A 215 -18.01 12.62 -40.77
CA VAL A 215 -17.57 13.97 -41.11
C VAL A 215 -18.81 14.86 -41.04
N ALA A 216 -18.79 15.85 -40.15
CA ALA A 216 -19.96 16.68 -39.92
C ALA A 216 -20.08 17.84 -40.92
N THR A 217 -18.96 18.41 -41.36
CA THR A 217 -18.93 19.59 -42.25
C THR A 217 -17.69 19.57 -43.14
N GLY A 218 -17.83 20.07 -44.38
CA GLY A 218 -16.73 20.35 -45.29
C GLY A 218 -16.16 19.13 -46.01
N SER A 219 -15.09 19.35 -46.78
CA SER A 219 -14.29 18.27 -47.37
C SER A 219 -13.16 17.90 -46.40
N ILE A 220 -12.89 16.61 -46.27
CA ILE A 220 -11.87 16.10 -45.36
C ILE A 220 -10.95 15.09 -46.05
N ASN A 221 -9.72 15.04 -45.58
CA ASN A 221 -8.74 14.00 -45.90
C ASN A 221 -8.37 13.28 -44.61
N VAL A 222 -8.64 11.97 -44.53
CA VAL A 222 -8.54 11.17 -43.31
C VAL A 222 -7.64 9.94 -43.55
N GLU A 223 -6.86 9.60 -42.55
CA GLU A 223 -5.99 8.43 -42.47
C GLU A 223 -6.30 7.69 -41.16
N ILE A 224 -6.66 6.41 -41.24
CA ILE A 224 -7.05 5.62 -40.08
C ILE A 224 -6.28 4.31 -40.08
N ALA A 225 -5.83 3.89 -38.90
CA ALA A 225 -5.20 2.59 -38.73
C ALA A 225 -5.48 2.00 -37.34
N PRO A 226 -5.77 0.69 -37.23
CA PRO A 226 -5.65 0.00 -35.94
C PRO A 226 -4.16 -0.07 -35.57
N LEU A 227 -3.79 0.50 -34.43
CA LEU A 227 -2.38 0.63 -34.04
C LEU A 227 -1.72 -0.73 -33.81
N LYS A 228 -0.49 -0.88 -34.28
CA LYS A 228 0.35 -2.06 -34.06
C LYS A 228 1.62 -1.67 -33.32
N PHE A 229 2.24 -2.67 -32.71
CA PHE A 229 3.41 -2.53 -31.87
C PHE A 229 4.51 -3.50 -32.34
N PRO A 230 5.79 -3.22 -32.05
CA PRO A 230 6.82 -4.24 -32.12
C PRO A 230 6.50 -5.37 -31.12
N THR A 231 7.06 -6.56 -31.33
CA THR A 231 6.85 -7.71 -30.42
C THR A 231 7.75 -7.67 -29.18
N SER A 232 8.80 -6.85 -29.19
CA SER A 232 9.72 -6.71 -28.07
C SER A 232 10.41 -5.34 -28.04
N GLY A 233 10.76 -4.88 -26.84
CA GLY A 233 11.53 -3.67 -26.60
C GLY A 233 12.13 -3.64 -25.20
N TYR A 234 13.01 -2.68 -24.92
CA TYR A 234 13.56 -2.48 -23.58
C TYR A 234 13.76 -1.00 -23.25
N VAL A 235 13.75 -0.70 -21.96
CA VAL A 235 14.12 0.58 -21.38
C VAL A 235 15.11 0.36 -20.23
N THR A 236 16.08 1.26 -20.08
CA THR A 236 16.96 1.30 -18.91
C THR A 236 16.68 2.52 -18.04
N SER A 237 16.88 2.39 -16.73
CA SER A 237 16.90 3.52 -15.81
C SER A 237 18.08 4.47 -16.11
N THR A 238 18.14 5.60 -15.40
CA THR A 238 19.41 6.30 -15.21
C THR A 238 20.36 5.44 -14.36
N PRO A 239 21.70 5.66 -14.43
CA PRO A 239 22.63 4.95 -13.57
C PRO A 239 22.29 5.14 -12.08
N ILE A 240 22.12 4.03 -11.37
CA ILE A 240 21.88 3.97 -9.93
C ILE A 240 23.20 3.59 -9.26
N ALA A 241 23.63 4.40 -8.31
CA ALA A 241 24.80 4.13 -7.50
C ALA A 241 24.36 3.48 -6.18
N MET A 242 24.60 2.18 -6.06
CA MET A 242 24.38 1.47 -4.80
C MET A 242 25.41 1.93 -3.77
N MET A 243 24.97 2.09 -2.52
CA MET A 243 25.86 2.48 -1.43
C MET A 243 26.92 1.41 -1.14
N VAL A 244 26.54 0.13 -1.21
CA VAL A 244 27.42 -1.04 -1.04
C VAL A 244 27.25 -1.95 -2.24
N PRO A 245 28.34 -2.43 -2.87
CA PRO A 245 28.23 -3.37 -3.96
C PRO A 245 27.65 -4.71 -3.47
N PRO A 246 26.72 -5.33 -4.22
CA PRO A 246 26.13 -6.62 -3.87
C PRO A 246 27.21 -7.69 -3.74
N PRO A 247 27.22 -8.51 -2.66
CA PRO A 247 28.21 -9.56 -2.49
C PRO A 247 28.11 -10.62 -3.59
N THR A 248 29.22 -11.34 -3.82
CA THR A 248 29.25 -12.41 -4.82
C THR A 248 28.15 -13.45 -4.55
N GLY A 249 27.31 -13.71 -5.55
CA GLY A 249 26.19 -14.64 -5.45
C GLY A 249 24.92 -14.07 -4.82
N ALA A 250 24.85 -12.77 -4.55
CA ALA A 250 23.62 -12.13 -4.06
C ALA A 250 22.43 -12.37 -5.00
N THR A 251 21.26 -12.67 -4.44
CA THR A 251 20.03 -12.87 -5.20
C THR A 251 19.05 -11.74 -4.94
N LEU A 252 18.32 -11.35 -5.99
CA LEU A 252 17.23 -10.40 -5.86
C LEU A 252 16.04 -11.00 -5.10
N GLU A 253 15.28 -10.14 -4.42
CA GLU A 253 14.08 -10.51 -3.67
C GLU A 253 12.96 -11.05 -4.56
N GLY A 254 12.29 -12.10 -4.06
CA GLY A 254 11.13 -12.73 -4.69
C GLY A 254 9.83 -11.92 -4.55
N ARG A 255 9.07 -11.69 -5.63
CA ARG A 255 7.73 -11.06 -5.63
C ARG A 255 6.83 -11.71 -6.70
N SER A 256 5.52 -11.77 -6.48
CA SER A 256 4.54 -12.15 -7.51
C SER A 256 4.02 -10.91 -8.24
N ASN A 257 3.99 -10.98 -9.57
CA ASN A 257 3.66 -9.84 -10.45
C ASN A 257 2.40 -10.13 -11.28
N THR A 258 1.31 -10.47 -10.60
CA THR A 258 0.06 -10.93 -11.23
C THR A 258 -0.56 -9.88 -12.15
N GLY A 259 -0.37 -8.58 -11.87
CA GLY A 259 -1.00 -7.46 -12.57
C GLY A 259 -0.49 -7.19 -14.00
N VAL A 260 0.73 -7.60 -14.35
CA VAL A 260 1.37 -7.26 -15.65
C VAL A 260 1.63 -8.49 -16.53
N GLY A 261 1.10 -9.66 -16.14
CA GLY A 261 1.31 -10.91 -16.89
C GLY A 261 2.76 -11.39 -16.87
N ALA A 262 3.56 -10.85 -15.95
CA ALA A 262 4.99 -11.09 -15.88
C ALA A 262 5.27 -12.45 -15.23
N SER A 263 6.12 -13.26 -15.87
CA SER A 263 6.72 -14.47 -15.26
C SER A 263 7.93 -14.14 -14.38
N ILE A 264 8.16 -12.85 -14.13
CA ILE A 264 9.27 -12.32 -13.35
C ILE A 264 8.93 -12.51 -11.89
N THR A 265 9.82 -13.17 -11.15
CA THR A 265 9.69 -13.35 -9.71
C THR A 265 10.72 -12.57 -8.93
N ASN A 266 11.73 -11.97 -9.54
CA ASN A 266 12.89 -11.39 -8.86
C ASN A 266 12.81 -9.86 -8.68
N ALA A 267 11.61 -9.28 -8.78
CA ALA A 267 11.38 -7.84 -8.68
C ALA A 267 9.90 -7.54 -8.48
N MET A 268 9.58 -6.39 -7.90
CA MET A 268 8.22 -5.84 -7.91
C MET A 268 7.99 -5.04 -9.19
N ILE A 269 6.96 -5.39 -9.93
CA ILE A 269 6.56 -4.76 -11.19
C ILE A 269 5.16 -4.19 -11.02
N ILE A 270 5.04 -2.88 -11.18
CA ILE A 270 3.78 -2.14 -11.06
C ILE A 270 3.32 -1.73 -12.45
N GLY A 271 2.22 -2.31 -12.90
CA GLY A 271 1.71 -2.10 -14.24
C GLY A 271 0.36 -2.77 -14.47
N ASP A 272 -0.09 -2.75 -15.71
CA ASP A 272 -1.33 -3.36 -16.16
C ASP A 272 -1.13 -4.14 -17.47
N GLN A 273 -1.91 -5.21 -17.62
CA GLN A 273 -2.09 -5.89 -18.90
C GLN A 273 -2.94 -5.05 -19.86
N PRO A 274 -2.94 -5.34 -21.18
CA PRO A 274 -3.79 -4.65 -22.15
C PRO A 274 -5.28 -5.04 -22.12
N TYR A 275 -5.66 -6.05 -21.32
CA TYR A 275 -7.06 -6.49 -21.14
C TYR A 275 -7.80 -6.83 -22.44
N ASN A 276 -7.18 -7.62 -23.32
CA ASN A 276 -7.70 -7.93 -24.66
C ASN A 276 -8.69 -9.13 -24.71
N GLY A 277 -8.88 -9.89 -23.62
CA GLY A 277 -9.85 -10.99 -23.61
C GLY A 277 -9.56 -12.12 -22.64
N THR A 278 -8.29 -12.47 -22.42
CA THR A 278 -7.91 -13.65 -21.61
C THR A 278 -6.84 -13.25 -20.58
N ILE A 279 -7.04 -13.57 -19.30
CA ILE A 279 -6.00 -13.47 -18.26
C ILE A 279 -5.56 -14.89 -17.86
N PRO A 280 -4.24 -15.17 -17.76
CA PRO A 280 -3.11 -14.26 -17.98
C PRO A 280 -2.68 -14.26 -19.45
N ASP A 281 -2.58 -13.09 -20.07
CA ASP A 281 -1.99 -12.97 -21.40
C ASP A 281 -0.47 -13.22 -21.31
N THR A 282 -0.03 -14.43 -21.64
CA THR A 282 1.38 -14.83 -21.58
C THR A 282 2.26 -14.14 -22.63
N VAL A 283 1.65 -13.41 -23.56
CA VAL A 283 2.32 -12.77 -24.70
C VAL A 283 2.57 -11.28 -24.43
N ASN A 284 1.63 -10.57 -23.79
CA ASN A 284 1.79 -9.15 -23.46
C ASN A 284 2.25 -8.99 -22.01
N LYS A 285 3.57 -8.95 -21.78
CA LYS A 285 4.17 -9.00 -20.44
C LYS A 285 5.48 -8.24 -20.32
N VAL A 286 5.89 -7.99 -19.07
CA VAL A 286 7.30 -7.71 -18.77
C VAL A 286 8.05 -9.03 -18.75
N SER A 287 9.05 -9.19 -19.61
CA SER A 287 9.77 -10.45 -19.80
C SER A 287 11.03 -10.57 -18.97
N ALA A 288 11.69 -9.44 -18.68
CA ALA A 288 12.82 -9.40 -17.77
C ALA A 288 12.92 -8.05 -17.04
N PHE A 289 13.36 -8.09 -15.77
CA PHE A 289 13.85 -6.93 -15.04
C PHE A 289 15.14 -7.32 -14.36
N VAL A 290 16.25 -6.75 -14.82
CA VAL A 290 17.58 -7.16 -14.37
C VAL A 290 18.51 -5.97 -14.23
N PRO A 291 19.42 -6.00 -13.23
CA PRO A 291 20.54 -5.09 -13.19
C PRO A 291 21.48 -5.39 -14.37
N VAL A 292 21.96 -4.35 -15.01
CA VAL A 292 22.96 -4.39 -16.07
C VAL A 292 24.06 -3.37 -15.77
N LYS A 293 25.24 -3.56 -16.35
CA LYS A 293 26.33 -2.58 -16.23
C LYS A 293 25.95 -1.28 -16.93
N THR A 294 26.69 -0.21 -16.68
CA THR A 294 26.44 1.12 -17.28
C THR A 294 26.57 1.15 -18.81
N ASP A 295 27.17 0.12 -19.42
CA ASP A 295 27.23 -0.09 -20.87
C ASP A 295 26.08 -0.96 -21.40
N ALA A 296 25.06 -1.22 -20.58
CA ALA A 296 23.89 -2.07 -20.83
C ALA A 296 24.20 -3.58 -21.02
N THR A 297 25.42 -4.03 -20.71
CA THR A 297 25.77 -5.47 -20.72
C THR A 297 25.35 -6.18 -19.44
N ALA A 298 25.20 -7.51 -19.49
CA ALA A 298 24.75 -8.30 -18.35
C ALA A 298 25.65 -8.11 -17.12
N TYR A 299 25.01 -8.00 -15.94
CA TYR A 299 25.70 -7.91 -14.65
C TYR A 299 25.45 -9.16 -13.82
N THR A 300 26.50 -9.60 -13.12
CA THR A 300 26.46 -10.64 -12.09
C THR A 300 27.11 -10.08 -10.83
N PRO A 301 26.47 -10.22 -9.64
CA PRO A 301 27.03 -9.74 -8.38
C PRO A 301 28.46 -10.21 -8.13
N ASP A 302 29.36 -9.25 -7.89
CA ASP A 302 30.82 -9.44 -7.81
C ASP A 302 31.47 -8.77 -6.60
N GLY A 303 30.69 -8.11 -5.72
CA GLY A 303 31.19 -7.39 -4.56
C GLY A 303 31.99 -6.12 -4.86
N THR A 304 32.08 -5.68 -6.13
CA THR A 304 32.94 -4.57 -6.54
C THR A 304 32.19 -3.47 -7.29
N ILE A 305 31.38 -3.84 -8.28
CA ILE A 305 30.65 -2.87 -9.10
C ILE A 305 29.44 -2.35 -8.30
N ARG A 306 29.38 -1.02 -8.14
CA ARG A 306 28.29 -0.35 -7.43
C ARG A 306 27.35 0.48 -8.32
N ASN A 307 27.81 0.87 -9.51
CA ASN A 307 27.03 1.67 -10.45
C ASN A 307 26.40 0.75 -11.48
N LEU A 308 25.08 0.65 -11.47
CA LEU A 308 24.31 -0.23 -12.35
C LEU A 308 23.17 0.54 -13.02
N LEU A 309 22.66 -0.02 -14.11
CA LEU A 309 21.40 0.37 -14.73
C LEU A 309 20.37 -0.72 -14.44
N MET A 310 19.12 -0.36 -14.29
CA MET A 310 18.02 -1.32 -14.24
C MET A 310 17.40 -1.42 -15.63
N LYS A 311 17.45 -2.61 -16.24
CA LYS A 311 16.87 -2.87 -17.56
C LYS A 311 15.55 -3.60 -17.43
N VAL A 312 14.50 -3.00 -17.96
CA VAL A 312 13.18 -3.63 -18.16
C VAL A 312 13.09 -4.07 -19.62
N SER A 313 12.67 -5.31 -19.86
CA SER A 313 12.33 -5.83 -21.18
C SER A 313 10.82 -6.11 -21.26
N LEU A 314 10.21 -5.67 -22.36
CA LEU A 314 8.78 -5.82 -22.65
C LEU A 314 8.59 -6.77 -23.83
N GLU A 315 7.57 -7.62 -23.74
CA GLU A 315 7.10 -8.49 -24.81
C GLU A 315 5.64 -8.18 -25.11
N GLY A 316 5.28 -8.23 -26.38
CA GLY A 316 3.94 -7.94 -26.86
C GLY A 316 3.54 -8.82 -28.04
N SER A 317 2.23 -8.94 -28.21
CA SER A 317 1.58 -9.68 -29.28
C SER A 317 1.69 -9.02 -30.67
N GLY A 318 2.30 -7.84 -30.76
CA GLY A 318 2.29 -6.96 -31.93
C GLY A 318 0.95 -6.22 -32.14
N ILE A 319 -0.10 -6.65 -31.44
CA ILE A 319 -1.44 -6.05 -31.45
C ILE A 319 -1.66 -5.20 -30.20
N HIS A 320 -1.15 -5.66 -29.06
CA HIS A 320 -1.23 -4.95 -27.80
C HIS A 320 0.16 -4.77 -27.20
N THR A 321 0.23 -3.99 -26.13
CA THR A 321 1.44 -3.74 -25.36
C THR A 321 1.14 -3.89 -23.86
N PRO A 322 2.07 -4.40 -23.05
CA PRO A 322 2.01 -4.23 -21.60
C PRO A 322 2.18 -2.75 -21.23
N PHE A 323 1.62 -2.36 -20.09
CA PHE A 323 1.75 -1.01 -19.53
C PHE A 323 2.52 -1.08 -18.21
N LEU A 324 3.62 -0.33 -18.11
CA LEU A 324 4.46 -0.29 -16.91
C LEU A 324 4.46 1.12 -16.31
N TYR A 325 4.22 1.21 -14.99
CA TYR A 325 4.25 2.46 -14.23
C TYR A 325 5.50 2.56 -13.35
N GLY A 326 6.00 1.43 -12.86
CA GLY A 326 7.16 1.40 -11.99
C GLY A 326 7.69 -0.01 -11.81
N ALA A 327 8.96 -0.10 -11.43
CA ALA A 327 9.61 -1.36 -11.08
C ALA A 327 10.59 -1.11 -9.94
N HIS A 328 10.69 -2.06 -9.03
CA HIS A 328 11.60 -2.02 -7.89
C HIS A 328 12.21 -3.40 -7.69
N ALA A 329 13.52 -3.46 -7.47
CA ALA A 329 14.18 -4.67 -7.04
C ALA A 329 15.19 -4.33 -5.95
N ALA A 330 15.27 -5.21 -4.97
CA ALA A 330 16.24 -5.17 -3.90
C ALA A 330 16.95 -6.53 -3.83
N TYR A 331 18.17 -6.54 -3.30
CA TYR A 331 18.84 -7.79 -2.94
C TYR A 331 18.34 -8.27 -1.59
N ALA A 332 18.10 -9.58 -1.46
CA ALA A 332 17.59 -10.15 -0.23
C ALA A 332 18.60 -9.95 0.92
N PRO A 333 18.14 -9.56 2.12
CA PRO A 333 19.02 -9.44 3.27
C PRO A 333 19.58 -10.81 3.66
N THR A 334 20.84 -10.82 4.06
CA THR A 334 21.53 -12.00 4.57
C THR A 334 21.50 -12.01 6.09
N PHE A 335 21.08 -13.12 6.68
CA PHE A 335 21.08 -13.31 8.12
C PHE A 335 22.14 -14.34 8.51
N ASP A 336 22.77 -14.12 9.65
CA ASP A 336 23.67 -15.08 10.26
C ASP A 336 23.36 -15.18 11.76
N ASN A 337 23.76 -16.29 12.36
CA ASN A 337 23.56 -16.51 13.78
C ASN A 337 24.62 -15.76 14.58
N THR A 338 24.20 -15.15 15.68
CA THR A 338 25.17 -14.59 16.62
C THR A 338 26.04 -15.70 17.17
N ASN A 339 27.35 -15.44 17.26
CA ASN A 339 28.31 -16.42 17.75
C ASN A 339 28.04 -16.77 19.23
N GLU A 340 27.78 -18.05 19.50
CA GLU A 340 27.43 -18.56 20.84
C GLU A 340 28.61 -19.23 21.57
N THR A 341 29.84 -19.14 21.05
CA THR A 341 31.01 -19.84 21.65
C THR A 341 31.37 -19.38 23.06
N GLN A 342 30.88 -18.19 23.46
CA GLN A 342 31.07 -17.61 24.78
C GLN A 342 29.73 -17.34 25.48
N GLU A 343 28.73 -18.20 25.26
CA GLU A 343 27.47 -18.14 26.01
C GLU A 343 27.73 -18.24 27.53
N PHE A 344 27.07 -17.38 28.30
CA PHE A 344 27.24 -17.29 29.75
C PHE A 344 25.90 -17.17 30.46
N ASP A 345 25.68 -17.99 31.50
CA ASP A 345 24.47 -17.93 32.32
C ASP A 345 24.60 -16.89 33.45
N LEU A 346 23.83 -15.80 33.32
CA LEU A 346 23.81 -14.70 34.29
C LEU A 346 22.97 -15.00 35.54
N THR A 347 22.17 -16.07 35.57
CA THR A 347 21.21 -16.38 36.64
C THR A 347 21.80 -16.31 38.06
N PRO A 348 23.02 -16.84 38.33
CA PRO A 348 23.61 -16.81 39.69
C PRO A 348 23.99 -15.41 40.19
N TYR A 349 24.09 -14.44 39.28
CA TYR A 349 24.57 -13.08 39.54
C TYR A 349 23.45 -12.05 39.63
N ILE A 350 22.23 -12.43 39.24
CA ILE A 350 21.05 -11.59 39.37
C ILE A 350 20.74 -11.40 40.86
N LEU A 351 20.61 -10.15 41.26
CA LEU A 351 20.22 -9.78 42.61
C LEU A 351 18.76 -10.07 42.87
N ARG A 352 18.49 -10.39 44.13
CA ARG A 352 17.13 -10.56 44.64
C ARG A 352 16.46 -9.23 44.96
N ASP A 353 17.27 -8.24 45.34
CA ASP A 353 16.83 -6.90 45.70
C ASP A 353 17.74 -5.87 44.99
N PRO A 354 17.20 -5.07 44.05
CA PRO A 354 15.80 -5.03 43.59
C PRO A 354 15.41 -6.30 42.79
N PRO A 355 14.13 -6.73 42.85
CA PRO A 355 13.66 -7.92 42.16
C PRO A 355 13.62 -7.72 40.63
N PRO A 356 13.96 -8.74 39.83
CA PRO A 356 13.79 -8.69 38.38
C PRO A 356 12.34 -8.42 37.99
N THR A 357 12.13 -7.65 36.93
CA THR A 357 10.80 -7.27 36.46
C THR A 357 10.64 -7.51 34.97
N LEU A 358 9.60 -8.24 34.59
CA LEU A 358 9.13 -8.38 33.20
C LEU A 358 7.98 -7.40 32.96
N THR A 359 8.11 -6.57 31.94
CA THR A 359 7.06 -5.64 31.52
C THR A 359 6.65 -5.94 30.09
N VAL A 360 5.36 -6.20 29.88
CA VAL A 360 4.74 -6.42 28.58
C VAL A 360 3.60 -5.40 28.46
N PRO A 361 3.88 -4.20 27.92
CA PRO A 361 2.86 -3.17 27.76
C PRO A 361 1.95 -3.47 26.55
N ASP A 362 0.89 -2.68 26.40
CA ASP A 362 -0.04 -2.79 25.27
C ASP A 362 0.68 -2.51 23.93
N ASP A 363 1.60 -1.53 23.95
CA ASP A 363 2.49 -1.22 22.83
C ASP A 363 3.59 -2.31 22.66
N PRO A 364 3.69 -2.97 21.50
CA PRO A 364 4.63 -4.07 21.30
C PRO A 364 6.11 -3.67 21.40
N GLY A 365 6.49 -2.43 21.07
CA GLY A 365 7.87 -1.96 21.21
C GLY A 365 8.32 -1.80 22.66
N GLY A 366 7.37 -1.79 23.59
CA GLY A 366 7.62 -1.55 25.00
C GLY A 366 8.02 -2.79 25.82
N VAL A 367 8.09 -3.99 25.24
CA VAL A 367 8.41 -5.23 25.98
C VAL A 367 9.84 -5.17 26.52
N SER A 368 10.00 -5.35 27.83
CA SER A 368 11.30 -5.29 28.49
C SER A 368 11.44 -6.24 29.68
N PHE A 369 12.69 -6.62 29.97
CA PHE A 369 13.07 -7.32 31.19
C PHE A 369 14.21 -6.58 31.89
N THR A 370 13.97 -6.14 33.11
CA THR A 370 14.93 -5.40 33.92
C THR A 370 15.45 -6.27 35.06
N PHE A 371 16.76 -6.24 35.27
CA PHE A 371 17.43 -6.95 36.36
C PHE A 371 18.67 -6.20 36.81
N THR A 372 19.15 -6.51 38.02
CA THR A 372 20.38 -5.91 38.57
C THR A 372 21.38 -7.00 38.88
N LEU A 373 22.65 -6.78 38.52
CA LEU A 373 23.73 -7.73 38.77
C LEU A 373 24.57 -7.33 39.99
N LYS A 374 25.07 -8.35 40.70
CA LYS A 374 26.09 -8.22 41.76
C LYS A 374 27.50 -8.32 41.17
N ASP A 375 28.46 -7.70 41.84
CA ASP A 375 29.91 -7.78 41.54
C ASP A 375 30.28 -7.58 40.05
N PRO A 376 29.82 -6.48 39.41
CA PRO A 376 29.90 -6.35 37.96
C PRO A 376 31.33 -6.25 37.41
N GLU A 377 32.30 -5.73 38.17
CA GLU A 377 33.71 -5.69 37.75
C GLU A 377 34.36 -7.07 37.65
N THR A 378 34.02 -7.99 38.57
CA THR A 378 34.56 -9.35 38.54
C THR A 378 33.98 -10.11 37.34
N LEU A 379 32.69 -9.92 37.06
CA LEU A 379 32.04 -10.45 35.87
C LEU A 379 32.66 -9.90 34.59
N ASP A 380 32.89 -8.58 34.54
CA ASP A 380 33.51 -7.90 33.39
C ASP A 380 34.94 -8.39 33.12
N ALA A 381 35.72 -8.62 34.16
CA ALA A 381 37.12 -9.03 34.05
C ALA A 381 37.31 -10.52 33.69
N SER A 382 36.40 -11.41 34.09
CA SER A 382 36.62 -12.86 34.07
C SER A 382 35.68 -13.67 33.19
N SER A 383 34.43 -13.21 33.01
CA SER A 383 33.34 -14.07 32.54
C SER A 383 32.56 -13.47 31.37
N VAL A 384 32.30 -12.17 31.41
CA VAL A 384 31.55 -11.44 30.36
C VAL A 384 32.30 -10.15 30.05
N SER A 385 33.33 -10.25 29.20
CA SER A 385 34.18 -9.10 28.87
C SER A 385 33.37 -7.92 28.33
N LYS A 386 33.66 -6.70 28.81
CA LYS A 386 33.04 -5.43 28.41
C LYS A 386 31.53 -5.32 28.69
N LEU A 387 31.01 -6.06 29.67
CA LEU A 387 29.66 -5.93 30.21
C LEU A 387 29.38 -4.53 30.73
N LEU A 388 30.37 -3.87 31.34
CA LEU A 388 30.20 -2.52 31.92
C LEU A 388 30.06 -1.40 30.88
N THR A 389 30.49 -1.64 29.64
CA THR A 389 30.71 -0.57 28.64
C THR A 389 29.96 -0.77 27.33
N LEU A 390 29.61 -2.01 26.96
CA LEU A 390 28.93 -2.31 25.71
C LEU A 390 27.45 -2.64 25.92
N GLY A 391 26.59 -1.82 25.32
CA GLY A 391 25.21 -2.20 25.00
C GLY A 391 25.11 -3.07 23.74
N ASN A 392 23.88 -3.28 23.26
CA ASN A 392 23.52 -4.09 22.09
C ASN A 392 24.04 -5.54 22.14
N ARG A 393 24.15 -6.11 23.34
CA ARG A 393 24.53 -7.52 23.50
C ARG A 393 23.32 -8.42 23.31
N PRO A 394 23.44 -9.54 22.58
CA PRO A 394 22.37 -10.52 22.46
C PRO A 394 22.07 -11.14 23.82
N VAL A 395 20.81 -11.10 24.25
CA VAL A 395 20.37 -11.73 25.52
C VAL A 395 19.08 -12.50 25.29
N LYS A 396 19.04 -13.73 25.80
CA LYS A 396 17.85 -14.58 25.83
C LYS A 396 17.40 -14.76 27.27
N VAL A 397 16.13 -14.46 27.53
CA VAL A 397 15.50 -14.66 28.84
C VAL A 397 14.57 -15.86 28.75
N LYS A 398 14.77 -16.84 29.65
CA LYS A 398 13.99 -18.08 29.69
C LYS A 398 13.29 -18.23 31.04
N ILE A 399 12.08 -18.78 31.02
CA ILE A 399 11.38 -19.29 32.21
C ILE A 399 11.26 -20.80 32.05
N GLY A 400 12.02 -21.56 32.85
CA GLY A 400 12.20 -22.99 32.61
C GLY A 400 12.88 -23.22 31.25
N SER A 401 12.23 -23.95 30.36
CA SER A 401 12.69 -24.15 28.96
C SER A 401 12.14 -23.11 27.98
N THR A 402 11.14 -22.32 28.37
CA THR A 402 10.40 -21.42 27.48
C THR A 402 11.12 -20.10 27.31
N VAL A 403 11.42 -19.71 26.06
CA VAL A 403 12.01 -18.39 25.74
C VAL A 403 10.91 -17.34 25.81
N ILE A 404 11.10 -16.32 26.65
CA ILE A 404 10.13 -15.22 26.83
C ILE A 404 10.58 -13.92 26.17
N ILE A 405 11.89 -13.68 26.08
CA ILE A 405 12.48 -12.56 25.35
C ILE A 405 13.74 -13.08 24.66
N ASP A 406 13.89 -12.65 23.41
CA ASP A 406 15.10 -12.82 22.61
C ASP A 406 15.35 -11.45 21.95
N GLY A 407 16.46 -10.82 22.31
CA GLY A 407 16.75 -9.47 21.85
C GLY A 407 18.07 -8.95 22.39
N VAL A 408 18.10 -7.67 22.76
CA VAL A 408 19.35 -6.97 23.06
C VAL A 408 19.33 -6.27 24.42
N LEU A 409 20.49 -6.27 25.07
CA LEU A 409 20.77 -5.48 26.26
C LEU A 409 21.00 -4.02 25.88
N LEU A 410 20.30 -3.09 26.53
CA LEU A 410 20.55 -1.64 26.41
C LEU A 410 21.83 -1.22 27.15
N GLU A 411 22.21 0.05 27.07
CA GLU A 411 23.35 0.56 27.82
C GLU A 411 23.15 0.34 29.33
N PRO A 412 24.01 -0.44 29.99
CA PRO A 412 23.83 -0.75 31.39
C PRO A 412 24.21 0.45 32.26
N THR A 413 23.50 0.64 33.37
CA THR A 413 23.75 1.75 34.30
C THR A 413 24.47 1.24 35.54
N LEU A 414 25.71 1.69 35.74
CA LEU A 414 26.48 1.38 36.94
C LEU A 414 26.08 2.31 38.08
N THR A 415 25.62 1.74 39.19
CA THR A 415 25.51 2.43 40.46
C THR A 415 26.74 2.08 41.29
N ASP A 416 27.63 3.06 41.42
CA ASP A 416 28.87 2.90 42.18
C ASP A 416 28.61 3.03 43.69
N ALA A 417 29.35 2.26 44.47
CA ALA A 417 29.26 2.22 45.93
C ALA A 417 30.66 2.02 46.53
N MET A 418 30.83 2.47 47.77
CA MET A 418 32.14 2.48 48.45
C MET A 418 32.75 1.07 48.69
N TYR A 419 31.92 0.02 48.63
CA TYR A 419 32.35 -1.37 48.77
C TYR A 419 31.99 -2.15 47.51
N ASP A 420 32.91 -3.01 47.04
CA ASP A 420 32.71 -3.78 45.81
C ASP A 420 31.43 -4.63 45.82
N GLY A 421 31.11 -5.27 46.96
CA GLY A 421 29.89 -6.08 47.11
C GLY A 421 28.58 -5.27 47.13
N ALA A 422 28.67 -3.94 47.27
CA ALA A 422 27.54 -3.01 47.23
C ALA A 422 27.36 -2.36 45.86
N ARG A 423 28.28 -2.55 44.91
CA ARG A 423 28.16 -2.05 43.55
C ARG A 423 27.06 -2.81 42.80
N ARG A 424 26.34 -2.10 41.93
CA ARG A 424 25.15 -2.61 41.25
C ARG A 424 25.18 -2.21 39.78
N LEU A 425 24.93 -3.17 38.89
CA LEU A 425 24.75 -2.88 37.46
C LEU A 425 23.29 -3.11 37.08
N SER A 426 22.58 -2.03 36.77
CA SER A 426 21.21 -2.10 36.28
C SER A 426 21.22 -2.40 34.78
N CYS A 427 20.49 -3.44 34.39
CA CYS A 427 20.44 -3.97 33.04
C CYS A 427 18.99 -3.99 32.56
N GLU A 428 18.77 -3.56 31.32
CA GLU A 428 17.48 -3.63 30.65
C GLU A 428 17.64 -4.36 29.32
N VAL A 429 16.82 -5.38 29.11
CA VAL A 429 16.78 -6.15 27.87
C VAL A 429 15.48 -5.84 27.16
N ARG A 430 15.58 -5.56 25.86
CA ARG A 430 14.45 -5.35 24.94
C ARG A 430 14.39 -6.46 23.92
N ASP A 431 13.21 -6.74 23.39
CA ASP A 431 13.00 -7.75 22.36
C ASP A 431 13.45 -7.28 20.96
N ARG A 432 13.24 -8.11 19.92
CA ARG A 432 13.58 -7.73 18.54
C ARG A 432 12.71 -6.58 17.99
N MET A 433 11.59 -6.21 18.62
CA MET A 433 10.82 -5.03 18.19
C MET A 433 11.60 -3.73 18.44
N HIS A 434 12.47 -3.71 19.45
CA HIS A 434 13.38 -2.59 19.66
C HIS A 434 14.40 -2.45 18.52
N ILE A 435 14.91 -3.57 18.01
CA ILE A 435 15.80 -3.59 16.83
C ILE A 435 15.05 -3.02 15.62
N ALA A 436 13.79 -3.42 15.42
CA ALA A 436 12.93 -2.90 14.37
C ALA A 436 12.72 -1.37 14.44
N ALA A 437 12.75 -0.78 15.63
CA ALA A 437 12.64 0.67 15.81
C ALA A 437 13.97 1.42 15.54
N GLN A 438 15.11 0.76 15.73
CA GLN A 438 16.43 1.34 15.47
C GLN A 438 16.87 1.22 14.00
N LEU A 439 16.39 0.20 13.28
CA LEU A 439 16.72 0.00 11.88
C LEU A 439 16.11 1.09 11.00
N GLN A 440 16.88 1.58 10.04
CA GLN A 440 16.40 2.58 9.10
C GLN A 440 16.51 2.07 7.66
N PHE A 441 15.47 2.32 6.88
CA PHE A 441 15.48 2.13 5.44
C PHE A 441 16.34 3.23 4.81
N ARG A 442 17.28 2.81 3.97
CA ARG A 442 18.23 3.73 3.32
C ARG A 442 17.76 4.18 1.94
N GLU A 443 16.79 3.47 1.38
CA GLU A 443 16.20 3.73 0.08
C GLU A 443 14.67 3.72 0.22
N ALA A 444 14.01 4.42 -0.69
CA ALA A 444 12.56 4.45 -0.75
C ALA A 444 12.03 3.11 -1.27
N ILE A 445 11.13 2.47 -0.52
CA ILE A 445 10.56 1.16 -0.91
C ILE A 445 9.08 1.33 -1.27
N PRO A 446 8.71 1.18 -2.55
CA PRO A 446 7.32 1.27 -2.96
C PRO A 446 6.53 0.07 -2.43
N LEU A 447 5.29 0.33 -1.99
CA LEU A 447 4.37 -0.65 -1.41
C LEU A 447 3.08 -0.84 -2.22
N ASP A 448 2.91 -0.10 -3.31
CA ASP A 448 1.71 -0.13 -4.15
C ASP A 448 1.44 -1.54 -4.70
N GLY A 449 0.19 -1.98 -4.59
CA GLY A 449 -0.24 -3.30 -5.08
C GLY A 449 0.11 -4.47 -4.15
N LEU A 450 0.91 -4.27 -3.11
CA LEU A 450 1.21 -5.33 -2.13
C LEU A 450 0.04 -5.54 -1.17
N SER A 451 -0.14 -6.79 -0.74
CA SER A 451 -1.10 -7.16 0.30
C SER A 451 -0.61 -6.67 1.65
N VAL A 452 -1.49 -6.12 2.50
CA VAL A 452 -1.09 -5.66 3.84
C VAL A 452 -0.58 -6.85 4.67
N SER A 453 -1.39 -7.92 4.75
CA SER A 453 -1.04 -9.17 5.42
C SER A 453 -1.64 -10.36 4.68
N GLU A 454 -0.88 -11.46 4.62
CA GLU A 454 -1.28 -12.74 4.04
C GLU A 454 -0.91 -13.89 4.99
N SER A 455 -1.77 -14.91 5.07
CA SER A 455 -1.60 -16.04 6.00
C SER A 455 -0.73 -17.16 5.43
N THR A 456 -0.61 -17.26 4.11
CA THR A 456 0.11 -18.33 3.44
C THR A 456 1.62 -18.13 3.55
N SER A 457 2.36 -19.22 3.79
CA SER A 457 3.83 -19.25 3.71
C SER A 457 4.27 -19.17 2.24
N VAL A 458 4.18 -17.98 1.65
CA VAL A 458 4.65 -17.75 0.29
C VAL A 458 6.15 -17.49 0.32
N THR A 459 6.89 -18.12 -0.58
CA THR A 459 8.31 -17.85 -0.85
C THR A 459 8.53 -16.44 -1.40
N ASN A 460 7.46 -15.74 -1.77
CA ASN A 460 7.46 -14.38 -2.31
C ASN A 460 7.08 -13.35 -1.23
N TRP A 461 7.67 -12.17 -1.31
CA TRP A 461 7.48 -11.08 -0.34
C TRP A 461 6.24 -10.23 -0.65
N ASP A 462 5.11 -10.85 -0.98
CA ASP A 462 3.91 -10.13 -1.46
C ASP A 462 3.07 -9.49 -0.36
N SER A 463 3.44 -9.76 0.90
CA SER A 463 2.87 -9.15 2.10
C SER A 463 3.82 -8.14 2.72
N ILE A 464 3.31 -6.94 2.99
CA ILE A 464 4.08 -5.84 3.61
C ILE A 464 4.51 -6.20 5.03
N VAL A 465 3.59 -6.67 5.87
CA VAL A 465 3.90 -7.04 7.26
C VAL A 465 4.96 -8.15 7.33
N ARG A 466 4.84 -9.16 6.45
CA ARG A 466 5.83 -10.25 6.36
C ARG A 466 7.22 -9.72 5.96
N TYR A 467 7.27 -8.85 4.96
CA TYR A 467 8.50 -8.20 4.50
C TYR A 467 9.18 -7.41 5.64
N LEU A 468 8.41 -6.61 6.38
CA LEU A 468 8.92 -5.82 7.50
C LEU A 468 9.43 -6.70 8.65
N TYR A 469 8.73 -7.77 9.01
CA TYR A 469 9.20 -8.73 10.02
C TYR A 469 10.50 -9.43 9.61
N TYR A 470 10.59 -9.83 8.35
CA TYR A 470 11.81 -10.46 7.83
C TYR A 470 13.00 -9.50 7.87
N TYR A 471 12.78 -8.22 7.58
CA TYR A 471 13.85 -7.22 7.51
C TYR A 471 14.66 -7.09 8.82
N PHE A 472 14.04 -7.29 9.98
CA PHE A 472 14.73 -7.26 11.28
C PHE A 472 15.05 -8.66 11.85
N GLY A 473 15.00 -9.70 11.02
CA GLY A 473 15.51 -11.03 11.35
C GLY A 473 14.50 -11.99 11.98
N VAL A 474 13.20 -11.79 11.75
CA VAL A 474 12.19 -12.82 12.05
C VAL A 474 12.09 -13.77 10.85
N GLN A 475 12.29 -15.05 11.07
CA GLN A 475 12.21 -16.04 9.98
C GLN A 475 10.76 -16.37 9.63
N SER A 476 10.52 -16.87 8.41
CA SER A 476 9.19 -17.27 7.95
C SER A 476 8.51 -18.33 8.82
N SER A 477 9.28 -19.21 9.47
CA SER A 477 8.79 -20.21 10.44
C SER A 477 8.40 -19.62 11.79
N GLU A 478 8.85 -18.41 12.09
CA GLU A 478 8.61 -17.68 13.34
C GLU A 478 7.46 -16.67 13.18
N MET A 479 6.64 -16.78 12.14
CA MET A 479 5.55 -15.85 11.83
C MET A 479 4.18 -16.51 11.92
N ASP A 480 3.27 -15.85 12.63
CA ASP A 480 1.86 -16.22 12.79
C ASP A 480 0.99 -15.06 12.33
N LEU A 481 0.75 -15.00 11.00
CA LEU A 481 0.06 -13.90 10.33
C LEU A 481 -1.32 -14.32 9.82
N GLU A 482 -2.30 -13.44 10.01
CA GLU A 482 -3.64 -13.56 9.45
C GLU A 482 -3.77 -12.76 8.15
N ALA A 483 -4.52 -13.29 7.18
CA ALA A 483 -4.77 -12.61 5.91
C ALA A 483 -5.83 -11.51 6.08
N ILE A 484 -5.50 -10.27 5.71
CA ILE A 484 -6.46 -9.15 5.74
C ILE A 484 -7.37 -9.14 4.50
N GLY A 485 -6.92 -9.72 3.38
CA GLY A 485 -7.65 -9.68 2.10
C GLY A 485 -7.70 -8.28 1.47
N PHE A 486 -6.73 -7.42 1.77
CA PHE A 486 -6.62 -6.06 1.23
C PHE A 486 -5.20 -5.80 0.73
N SER A 487 -5.11 -5.25 -0.49
CA SER A 487 -3.87 -4.79 -1.10
C SER A 487 -3.91 -3.29 -1.27
N LEU A 488 -2.77 -2.64 -1.11
CA LEU A 488 -2.68 -1.18 -1.23
C LEU A 488 -3.03 -0.77 -2.67
N PRO A 489 -3.84 0.29 -2.84
CA PRO A 489 -4.28 0.72 -4.17
C PRO A 489 -3.09 1.22 -4.97
N VAL A 490 -2.99 0.74 -6.22
CA VAL A 490 -1.98 1.17 -7.18
C VAL A 490 -2.46 2.46 -7.84
N ILE A 491 -1.64 3.49 -7.77
CA ILE A 491 -1.88 4.71 -8.54
C ILE A 491 -0.77 4.83 -9.58
N PRO A 492 -1.14 4.93 -10.86
CA PRO A 492 -0.14 5.16 -11.90
C PRO A 492 0.66 6.43 -11.62
N GLY A 493 1.98 6.35 -11.72
CA GLY A 493 2.87 7.50 -11.61
C GLY A 493 2.48 8.63 -12.57
N GLY A 494 2.83 9.88 -12.23
CA GLY A 494 2.51 11.06 -13.04
C GLY A 494 1.11 11.65 -12.84
N LEU A 495 0.18 10.93 -12.20
CA LEU A 495 -1.13 11.47 -11.78
C LEU A 495 -1.08 12.12 -10.38
N ASN A 496 -0.03 11.81 -9.63
CA ASN A 496 0.26 12.38 -8.32
C ASN A 496 1.63 13.07 -8.47
N ASP A 497 1.86 14.20 -7.80
CA ASP A 497 3.19 14.83 -7.72
C ASP A 497 4.25 13.92 -7.04
N GLN A 498 3.88 12.69 -6.67
CA GLN A 498 4.73 11.64 -6.14
C GLN A 498 4.69 10.37 -7.01
N PRO A 499 5.79 9.61 -7.11
CA PRO A 499 5.89 8.47 -8.01
C PRO A 499 5.05 7.25 -7.60
N PHE A 500 4.72 7.10 -6.31
CA PHE A 500 3.94 5.99 -5.74
C PHE A 500 2.93 6.49 -4.71
N ASN A 501 1.84 5.74 -4.48
CA ASN A 501 0.82 6.11 -3.49
C ASN A 501 1.26 5.80 -2.05
N ALA A 502 1.82 4.61 -1.84
CA ALA A 502 2.37 4.16 -0.59
C ALA A 502 3.84 3.80 -0.79
N ASN A 503 4.70 4.46 -0.04
CA ASN A 503 6.13 4.28 -0.06
C ASN A 503 6.65 4.32 1.37
N ILE A 504 7.67 3.52 1.65
CA ILE A 504 8.50 3.70 2.84
C ILE A 504 9.53 4.76 2.50
N ASP A 505 9.54 5.85 3.24
CA ASP A 505 10.49 6.94 3.01
C ASP A 505 11.87 6.62 3.58
N VAL A 506 12.90 7.26 3.01
CA VAL A 506 14.28 7.14 3.50
C VAL A 506 14.36 7.63 4.94
N GLY A 507 14.99 6.84 5.81
CA GLY A 507 15.07 7.09 7.24
C GLY A 507 13.88 6.54 8.05
N GLY A 508 12.82 6.06 7.39
CA GLY A 508 11.75 5.32 8.06
C GLY A 508 12.27 4.03 8.69
N ASN A 509 11.58 3.53 9.71
CA ASN A 509 11.92 2.28 10.39
C ASN A 509 10.78 1.24 10.26
N PRO A 510 11.09 -0.07 10.29
CA PRO A 510 10.07 -1.12 10.22
C PRO A 510 8.99 -1.01 11.29
N TYR A 511 9.32 -0.57 12.50
CA TYR A 511 8.37 -0.46 13.61
C TYR A 511 7.24 0.53 13.32
N ASP A 512 7.60 1.76 12.98
CA ASP A 512 6.68 2.86 12.69
C ASP A 512 5.86 2.55 11.44
N GLU A 513 6.44 1.87 10.45
CA GLU A 513 5.69 1.43 9.26
C GLU A 513 4.64 0.37 9.59
N ILE A 514 4.96 -0.64 10.42
CA ILE A 514 3.96 -1.61 10.88
C ILE A 514 2.89 -0.89 11.70
N ALA A 515 3.27 -0.03 12.64
CA ALA A 515 2.34 0.74 13.47
C ALA A 515 1.41 1.62 12.61
N ARG A 516 1.95 2.25 11.56
CA ARG A 516 1.18 3.03 10.59
C ARG A 516 0.18 2.15 9.83
N LEU A 517 0.63 1.01 9.29
CA LEU A 517 -0.27 0.08 8.58
C LEU A 517 -1.38 -0.46 9.49
N VAL A 518 -1.05 -0.78 10.74
CA VAL A 518 -2.02 -1.19 11.77
C VAL A 518 -3.01 -0.07 12.03
N SER A 519 -2.56 1.17 12.24
CA SER A 519 -3.48 2.28 12.53
C SER A 519 -4.43 2.60 11.37
N THR A 520 -3.95 2.57 10.12
CA THR A 520 -4.73 2.93 8.93
C THR A 520 -5.62 1.80 8.41
N TYR A 521 -5.06 0.60 8.19
CA TYR A 521 -5.73 -0.47 7.43
C TYR A 521 -6.13 -1.70 8.27
N ALA A 522 -5.41 -1.96 9.37
CA ALA A 522 -5.61 -3.12 10.23
C ALA A 522 -5.91 -2.71 11.67
N SER A 523 -6.73 -1.68 11.83
CA SER A 523 -6.97 -1.08 13.14
C SER A 523 -7.52 -2.14 14.08
N GLY A 524 -6.77 -2.46 15.15
CA GLY A 524 -7.20 -3.35 16.22
C GLY A 524 -6.51 -4.70 16.20
N PHE A 525 -5.76 -4.97 15.14
CA PHE A 525 -4.94 -6.15 15.05
C PHE A 525 -3.90 -6.17 16.17
N LEU A 526 -3.72 -7.34 16.76
CA LEU A 526 -2.66 -7.66 17.69
C LEU A 526 -1.39 -7.94 16.90
N TRP A 527 -0.32 -7.25 17.26
CA TRP A 527 0.98 -7.39 16.61
C TRP A 527 2.15 -7.35 17.60
N GLY A 528 3.31 -7.83 17.15
CA GLY A 528 4.55 -7.91 17.94
C GLY A 528 4.99 -9.34 18.19
N LEU A 529 5.83 -9.56 19.20
CA LEU A 529 6.37 -10.89 19.51
C LEU A 529 5.65 -11.53 20.70
N LYS A 530 5.51 -12.86 20.67
CA LYS A 530 5.03 -13.68 21.79
C LYS A 530 5.85 -14.97 21.93
N PRO A 531 5.89 -15.58 23.13
CA PRO A 531 6.49 -16.90 23.32
C PRO A 531 5.80 -18.00 22.49
N GLY A 532 6.58 -18.94 21.97
CA GLY A 532 6.11 -20.10 21.21
C GLY A 532 7.03 -21.32 21.33
N GLY A 533 6.65 -22.43 20.69
CA GLY A 533 7.29 -23.75 20.85
C GLY A 533 8.77 -23.82 20.55
N SER A 534 9.23 -23.09 19.54
CA SER A 534 10.63 -23.08 19.08
C SER A 534 11.38 -21.78 19.38
N GLY A 535 10.74 -20.84 20.08
CA GLY A 535 11.28 -19.48 20.27
C GLY A 535 10.16 -18.43 20.28
N LEU A 536 10.51 -17.19 19.98
CA LEU A 536 9.52 -16.13 19.80
C LEU A 536 8.81 -16.26 18.45
N VAL A 537 7.53 -15.93 18.43
CA VAL A 537 6.68 -15.90 17.25
C VAL A 537 6.17 -14.48 17.04
N ALA A 538 6.36 -13.93 15.85
CA ALA A 538 5.76 -12.67 15.42
C ALA A 538 4.30 -12.89 15.08
N MET A 539 3.41 -12.24 15.82
CA MET A 539 1.97 -12.31 15.63
C MET A 539 1.48 -11.12 14.81
N PHE A 540 0.48 -11.36 13.97
CA PHE A 540 -0.33 -10.32 13.35
C PHE A 540 -1.74 -10.88 13.11
N ARG A 541 -2.67 -10.62 14.04
CA ARG A 541 -4.01 -11.25 14.05
C ARG A 541 -5.12 -10.33 14.50
N ASP A 542 -6.32 -10.56 14.01
CA ASP A 542 -7.54 -9.93 14.50
C ASP A 542 -7.89 -10.50 15.90
N PRO A 543 -8.15 -9.67 16.93
CA PRO A 543 -8.62 -10.14 18.23
C PRO A 543 -9.87 -11.03 18.17
N ASP A 544 -10.75 -10.82 17.19
CA ASP A 544 -11.98 -11.59 17.02
C ASP A 544 -11.72 -12.98 16.43
N SER A 545 -10.55 -13.20 15.79
CA SER A 545 -10.13 -14.52 15.29
C SER A 545 -9.47 -15.40 16.37
N LEU A 546 -9.18 -14.83 17.54
CA LEU A 546 -8.56 -15.55 18.66
C LEU A 546 -9.56 -16.43 19.41
N SER A 547 -9.04 -17.47 20.06
CA SER A 547 -9.83 -18.39 20.88
C SER A 547 -10.72 -17.64 21.89
N THR A 548 -11.97 -18.09 22.00
CA THR A 548 -12.93 -17.69 23.04
C THR A 548 -12.91 -18.63 24.24
N THR A 549 -12.09 -19.69 24.21
CA THR A 549 -11.87 -20.57 25.35
C THR A 549 -10.83 -19.95 26.26
N PRO A 550 -11.12 -19.76 27.57
CA PRO A 550 -10.15 -19.23 28.52
C PRO A 550 -8.91 -20.12 28.62
N ASP A 551 -7.73 -19.51 28.55
CA ASP A 551 -6.44 -20.16 28.80
C ASP A 551 -6.21 -20.44 30.29
N PHE A 552 -6.88 -19.69 31.18
CA PHE A 552 -6.75 -19.84 32.63
C PHE A 552 -8.02 -19.38 33.35
N THR A 553 -8.30 -19.94 34.52
CA THR A 553 -9.41 -19.50 35.39
C THR A 553 -8.90 -19.11 36.77
N LEU A 554 -9.24 -17.91 37.24
CA LEU A 554 -8.89 -17.41 38.58
C LEU A 554 -10.13 -17.25 39.45
N TYR A 555 -9.95 -17.54 40.73
CA TYR A 555 -11.03 -17.58 41.71
C TYR A 555 -10.87 -16.52 42.79
N ARG A 556 -11.98 -16.22 43.48
CA ARG A 556 -11.96 -15.26 44.61
C ARG A 556 -11.42 -15.89 45.90
N THR A 557 -11.60 -17.20 46.07
CA THR A 557 -11.23 -17.92 47.29
C THR A 557 -10.58 -19.25 46.95
N ALA A 558 -9.65 -19.71 47.80
CA ALA A 558 -8.97 -21.00 47.63
C ALA A 558 -9.97 -22.17 47.57
N THR A 559 -11.05 -22.11 48.35
CA THR A 559 -12.10 -23.13 48.35
C THR A 559 -12.81 -23.21 46.99
N ALA A 560 -13.11 -22.06 46.37
CA ALA A 560 -13.71 -22.03 45.04
C ALA A 560 -12.75 -22.55 43.96
N ALA A 561 -11.44 -22.26 44.10
CA ALA A 561 -10.43 -22.77 43.20
C ALA A 561 -10.35 -24.30 43.20
N VAL A 562 -10.26 -24.90 44.40
CA VAL A 562 -10.23 -26.36 44.55
C VAL A 562 -11.54 -27.00 44.06
N ALA A 563 -12.69 -26.39 44.35
CA ALA A 563 -13.98 -26.88 43.88
C ALA A 563 -14.14 -26.80 42.35
N GLY A 564 -13.49 -25.81 41.72
CA GLY A 564 -13.44 -25.63 40.27
C GLY A 564 -12.40 -26.50 39.55
N GLY A 565 -11.62 -27.29 40.30
CA GLY A 565 -10.57 -28.15 39.74
C GLY A 565 -9.22 -27.49 39.49
N GLY A 566 -9.02 -26.25 39.99
CA GLY A 566 -7.74 -25.53 39.94
C GLY A 566 -6.88 -25.71 41.20
N ASP A 567 -5.69 -25.11 41.22
CA ASP A 567 -4.85 -25.03 42.41
C ASP A 567 -5.45 -24.00 43.40
N ALA A 568 -5.30 -24.24 44.70
CA ALA A 568 -5.68 -23.28 45.75
C ALA A 568 -5.00 -21.90 45.60
N LYS A 569 -3.95 -21.81 44.77
CA LYS A 569 -3.19 -20.60 44.44
C LYS A 569 -3.72 -19.82 43.23
N ASP A 570 -4.71 -20.35 42.51
CA ASP A 570 -5.30 -19.72 41.33
C ASP A 570 -6.28 -18.61 41.72
N LEU A 571 -5.74 -17.59 42.37
CA LEU A 571 -6.50 -16.50 42.98
C LEU A 571 -6.17 -15.16 42.33
N TYR A 572 -7.18 -14.31 42.23
CA TYR A 572 -6.97 -12.88 41.99
C TYR A 572 -7.07 -12.12 43.32
N TYR A 573 -6.06 -11.30 43.63
CA TYR A 573 -5.93 -10.61 44.91
C TYR A 573 -6.60 -9.24 44.92
N SER A 574 -6.61 -8.56 43.78
CA SER A 574 -7.30 -7.29 43.60
C SER A 574 -7.95 -7.24 42.22
N TYR A 575 -9.05 -6.48 42.11
CA TYR A 575 -9.76 -6.29 40.86
C TYR A 575 -10.37 -4.88 40.83
N ASN A 576 -10.09 -4.14 39.76
CA ASN A 576 -10.68 -2.85 39.45
C ASN A 576 -11.19 -2.86 38.01
N GLU A 577 -12.39 -2.34 37.80
CA GLU A 577 -13.02 -2.29 36.50
C GLU A 577 -13.63 -0.91 36.25
N ARG A 578 -13.40 -0.37 35.05
CA ARG A 578 -13.91 0.93 34.64
C ARG A 578 -14.44 0.89 33.22
N ALA A 579 -15.66 1.39 33.02
CA ALA A 579 -16.19 1.67 31.70
C ALA A 579 -15.54 2.94 31.13
N LEU A 580 -15.13 2.90 29.87
CA LEU A 580 -14.69 4.07 29.13
C LEU A 580 -15.88 4.78 28.47
N ALA A 581 -15.73 6.09 28.26
CA ALA A 581 -16.67 6.84 27.42
C ALA A 581 -16.54 6.39 25.96
N LEU A 582 -17.65 6.50 25.23
CA LEU A 582 -17.66 6.25 23.79
C LEU A 582 -16.91 7.38 23.06
N ASP A 583 -16.09 7.03 22.07
CA ASP A 583 -15.36 8.04 21.30
C ASP A 583 -16.24 8.62 20.18
N ALA A 584 -16.96 7.77 19.44
CA ALA A 584 -17.86 8.20 18.36
C ALA A 584 -18.90 7.15 18.02
N ASN A 585 -20.08 7.56 17.54
CA ASN A 585 -21.10 6.67 16.98
C ASN A 585 -21.36 6.93 15.49
N GLU A 586 -20.60 7.85 14.91
CA GLU A 586 -20.56 8.15 13.49
C GLU A 586 -19.11 8.31 13.05
N VAL A 587 -18.70 7.58 12.02
CA VAL A 587 -17.36 7.66 11.44
C VAL A 587 -17.48 8.15 10.02
N ARG A 588 -16.69 9.16 9.67
CA ARG A 588 -16.53 9.68 8.31
C ARG A 588 -15.06 9.63 7.92
N VAL A 589 -14.76 8.98 6.81
CA VAL A 589 -13.42 8.95 6.22
C VAL A 589 -13.47 9.68 4.90
N SER A 590 -12.60 10.68 4.76
CA SER A 590 -12.43 11.47 3.55
C SER A 590 -11.05 11.21 2.95
N GLY A 591 -11.01 10.92 1.66
CA GLY A 591 -9.80 10.70 0.87
C GLY A 591 -9.82 11.49 -0.44
N TYR A 592 -8.84 11.24 -1.29
CA TYR A 592 -8.72 11.91 -2.58
C TYR A 592 -8.36 10.92 -3.68
N ASN A 593 -9.18 10.85 -4.74
CA ASN A 593 -8.84 10.04 -5.91
C ASN A 593 -8.06 10.91 -6.90
N PRO A 594 -6.75 10.70 -7.07
CA PRO A 594 -5.96 11.52 -7.98
C PRO A 594 -6.25 11.25 -9.45
N ARG A 595 -6.79 10.08 -9.79
CA ARG A 595 -7.16 9.74 -11.16
C ARG A 595 -8.37 10.53 -11.62
N THR A 596 -9.40 10.65 -10.77
CA THR A 596 -10.60 11.44 -11.09
C THR A 596 -10.54 12.88 -10.59
N LYS A 597 -9.53 13.23 -9.77
CA LYS A 597 -9.39 14.51 -9.07
C LYS A 597 -10.61 14.90 -8.23
N LYS A 598 -11.24 13.90 -7.60
CA LYS A 598 -12.45 14.07 -6.78
C LYS A 598 -12.18 13.58 -5.36
N ALA A 599 -12.85 14.20 -4.39
CA ALA A 599 -12.86 13.71 -3.02
C ALA A 599 -13.62 12.38 -2.94
N ILE A 600 -13.08 11.45 -2.17
CA ILE A 600 -13.73 10.20 -1.80
C ILE A 600 -14.28 10.36 -0.40
N GLN A 601 -15.50 9.86 -0.14
CA GLN A 601 -16.05 9.83 1.20
C GLN A 601 -16.76 8.51 1.47
N ALA A 602 -16.44 7.90 2.61
CA ALA A 602 -17.17 6.76 3.15
C ALA A 602 -17.62 7.11 4.58
N TYR A 603 -18.79 6.60 4.99
CA TYR A 603 -19.30 6.83 6.34
C TYR A 603 -20.07 5.64 6.87
N LYS A 604 -20.16 5.54 8.21
CA LYS A 604 -20.96 4.54 8.92
C LYS A 604 -21.53 5.15 10.20
N VAL A 605 -22.80 4.88 10.46
CA VAL A 605 -23.59 5.50 11.54
C VAL A 605 -24.30 4.42 12.35
N ASP A 606 -24.19 4.49 13.67
CA ASP A 606 -25.02 3.73 14.60
C ASP A 606 -26.24 4.57 15.04
N ALA A 607 -27.32 4.47 14.27
CA ALA A 607 -28.56 5.21 14.55
C ALA A 607 -29.21 4.81 15.89
N ALA A 608 -29.02 3.56 16.36
CA ALA A 608 -29.63 3.08 17.60
C ALA A 608 -28.99 3.74 18.83
N SER A 609 -27.68 3.98 18.80
CA SER A 609 -26.94 4.68 19.86
C SER A 609 -27.25 6.19 19.92
N GLN A 610 -27.67 6.79 18.81
CA GLN A 610 -27.95 8.22 18.65
C GLN A 610 -29.39 8.59 19.03
N SER A 611 -30.33 7.65 18.99
CA SER A 611 -31.75 7.94 19.18
C SER A 611 -32.10 8.34 20.62
N LEU A 612 -32.60 9.57 20.80
CA LEU A 612 -33.14 10.07 22.07
C LEU A 612 -34.42 9.36 22.51
N THR A 613 -35.16 8.78 21.56
CA THR A 613 -36.47 8.14 21.81
C THR A 613 -36.37 6.73 22.37
N THR A 614 -35.16 6.15 22.42
CA THR A 614 -34.92 4.81 22.96
C THR A 614 -35.14 4.79 24.47
N ALA A 615 -36.13 3.99 24.91
CA ALA A 615 -36.49 3.83 26.31
C ALA A 615 -35.30 3.36 27.16
N PRO A 616 -35.14 3.81 28.42
CA PRO A 616 -33.96 3.51 29.25
C PRO A 616 -33.58 2.03 29.34
N SER A 617 -34.55 1.12 29.43
CA SER A 617 -34.35 -0.33 29.50
C SER A 617 -33.90 -0.96 28.17
N SER A 618 -34.14 -0.27 27.06
CA SER A 618 -33.83 -0.74 25.69
C SER A 618 -32.63 0.00 25.09
N ARG A 619 -31.95 0.84 25.88
CA ARG A 619 -30.75 1.56 25.43
C ARG A 619 -29.63 0.55 25.21
N PRO A 620 -29.01 0.51 24.02
CA PRO A 620 -27.85 -0.35 23.80
C PRO A 620 -26.69 0.09 24.69
N ASN A 621 -25.73 -0.81 24.93
CA ASN A 621 -24.60 -0.55 25.84
C ASN A 621 -23.75 0.67 25.45
N ASN A 622 -23.74 1.02 24.16
CA ASN A 622 -23.05 2.17 23.56
C ASN A 622 -23.95 3.41 23.37
N TRP A 623 -25.14 3.46 23.96
CA TRP A 623 -26.06 4.59 23.81
C TRP A 623 -25.48 5.91 24.36
N VAL A 624 -25.60 6.98 23.58
CA VAL A 624 -25.22 8.36 23.95
C VAL A 624 -26.39 9.33 23.81
N GLY A 625 -27.33 9.05 22.89
CA GLY A 625 -28.49 9.93 22.63
C GLY A 625 -28.15 11.19 21.84
N MET A 626 -26.96 11.28 21.24
CA MET A 626 -26.57 12.37 20.34
C MET A 626 -25.57 11.85 19.31
N PRO A 627 -25.43 12.50 18.13
CA PRO A 627 -24.36 12.18 17.19
C PRO A 627 -23.00 12.61 17.77
N LEU A 628 -22.09 11.65 17.88
CA LEU A 628 -20.66 11.84 18.16
C LEU A 628 -19.88 11.43 16.92
N VAL A 629 -19.29 12.42 16.23
CA VAL A 629 -18.65 12.23 14.93
C VAL A 629 -17.14 12.13 15.08
N PHE A 630 -16.56 11.07 14.51
CA PHE A 630 -15.13 10.95 14.25
C PHE A 630 -14.86 11.16 12.76
N GLY A 631 -14.06 12.17 12.44
CA GLY A 631 -13.63 12.48 11.08
C GLY A 631 -12.16 12.13 10.89
N LEU A 632 -11.85 11.28 9.91
CA LEU A 632 -10.50 11.02 9.45
C LEU A 632 -10.36 11.55 8.02
N THR A 633 -9.40 12.45 7.81
CA THR A 633 -9.02 12.91 6.47
C THR A 633 -7.63 12.42 6.17
N ASP A 634 -7.51 11.49 5.22
CA ASP A 634 -6.22 10.97 4.79
C ASP A 634 -6.14 10.99 3.25
N PRO A 635 -5.28 11.84 2.65
CA PRO A 635 -5.15 11.91 1.19
C PRO A 635 -4.56 10.64 0.57
N ARG A 636 -3.95 9.73 1.36
CA ARG A 636 -3.43 8.43 0.88
C ARG A 636 -4.53 7.37 0.72
N VAL A 637 -5.73 7.65 1.21
CA VAL A 637 -6.92 6.87 0.88
C VAL A 637 -7.42 7.31 -0.49
N THR A 638 -7.08 6.53 -1.50
CA THR A 638 -7.19 6.94 -2.90
C THR A 638 -8.21 6.15 -3.73
N SER A 639 -8.88 5.17 -3.11
CA SER A 639 -10.00 4.43 -3.70
C SER A 639 -11.19 4.32 -2.74
N ASP A 640 -12.38 4.13 -3.29
CA ASP A 640 -13.61 3.94 -2.53
C ASP A 640 -13.54 2.68 -1.66
N ALA A 641 -12.92 1.61 -2.17
CA ALA A 641 -12.69 0.37 -1.44
C ALA A 641 -11.77 0.59 -0.22
N ALA A 642 -10.70 1.39 -0.38
CA ALA A 642 -9.82 1.75 0.73
C ALA A 642 -10.57 2.58 1.79
N ALA A 643 -11.37 3.57 1.38
CA ALA A 643 -12.16 4.38 2.29
C ALA A 643 -13.21 3.53 3.05
N ALA A 644 -13.92 2.65 2.36
CA ALA A 644 -14.88 1.73 2.96
C ALA A 644 -14.19 0.76 3.94
N ARG A 645 -12.98 0.27 3.62
CA ARG A 645 -12.21 -0.59 4.52
C ARG A 645 -11.81 0.15 5.79
N VAL A 646 -11.29 1.37 5.67
CA VAL A 646 -10.87 2.19 6.83
C VAL A 646 -12.08 2.52 7.72
N VAL A 647 -13.24 2.84 7.14
CA VAL A 647 -14.47 3.03 7.92
C VAL A 647 -14.85 1.75 8.66
N ASN A 648 -14.81 0.60 7.99
CA ASN A 648 -15.19 -0.67 8.59
C ASN A 648 -14.20 -1.17 9.65
N SER A 649 -12.91 -0.80 9.58
CA SER A 649 -11.92 -1.14 10.61
C SER A 649 -12.01 -0.21 11.82
N ILE A 650 -12.24 1.08 11.62
CA ILE A 650 -12.32 2.07 12.72
C ILE A 650 -13.67 2.02 13.43
N PHE A 651 -14.77 1.82 12.71
CA PHE A 651 -16.12 1.95 13.27
C PHE A 651 -16.40 1.04 14.47
N PRO A 652 -16.13 -0.28 14.44
CA PRO A 652 -16.34 -1.15 15.60
C PRO A 652 -15.55 -0.67 16.82
N LYS A 653 -14.46 0.06 16.61
CA LYS A 653 -13.66 0.56 17.71
C LYS A 653 -14.33 1.71 18.44
N VAL A 654 -14.54 2.79 17.72
CA VAL A 654 -15.02 4.04 18.33
C VAL A 654 -16.49 3.91 18.79
N SER A 655 -17.26 3.02 18.15
CA SER A 655 -18.69 2.79 18.40
C SER A 655 -19.00 1.72 19.46
N THR A 656 -18.01 0.96 19.92
CA THR A 656 -18.21 -0.03 21.00
C THR A 656 -17.83 0.55 22.35
N ARG A 657 -18.63 0.26 23.38
CA ARG A 657 -18.29 0.66 24.74
C ARG A 657 -17.22 -0.25 25.33
N TYR A 658 -16.08 0.36 25.66
CA TYR A 658 -14.95 -0.36 26.22
C TYR A 658 -14.93 -0.40 27.72
N TRP A 659 -14.21 -1.40 28.21
CA TRP A 659 -13.95 -1.55 29.63
C TRP A 659 -12.50 -1.93 29.88
N ILE A 660 -11.93 -1.31 30.90
CA ILE A 660 -10.61 -1.62 31.44
C ILE A 660 -10.81 -2.43 32.70
N SER A 661 -10.12 -3.57 32.80
CA SER A 661 -10.02 -4.39 34.00
C SER A 661 -8.55 -4.49 34.39
N ASN A 662 -8.24 -4.12 35.62
CA ASN A 662 -6.93 -4.30 36.23
C ASN A 662 -7.06 -5.31 37.36
N TRP A 663 -6.21 -6.32 37.39
CA TRP A 663 -6.19 -7.30 38.46
C TRP A 663 -4.77 -7.71 38.81
N THR A 664 -4.60 -8.17 40.05
CA THR A 664 -3.33 -8.75 40.50
C THR A 664 -3.52 -10.22 40.84
N SER A 665 -2.54 -11.05 40.47
CA SER A 665 -2.53 -12.48 40.76
C SER A 665 -1.09 -12.99 40.85
N ASN A 666 -0.94 -14.30 41.05
CA ASN A 666 0.33 -14.96 40.79
C ASN A 666 0.62 -14.93 39.28
N PHE A 667 1.91 -15.05 38.91
CA PHE A 667 2.30 -15.17 37.51
C PHE A 667 1.72 -16.44 36.87
N LEU A 668 0.91 -16.24 35.84
CA LEU A 668 0.13 -17.30 35.20
C LEU A 668 0.95 -17.99 34.10
N ILE A 669 1.04 -19.31 34.20
CA ILE A 669 1.66 -20.19 33.20
C ILE A 669 0.60 -21.21 32.79
N LYS A 670 0.36 -21.30 31.49
CA LYS A 670 -0.57 -22.24 30.88
C LYS A 670 -0.05 -23.68 31.04
N ASP A 671 -0.94 -24.65 30.90
CA ASP A 671 -0.59 -26.09 30.96
C ASP A 671 0.47 -26.51 29.94
N ASN A 672 0.57 -25.80 28.82
CA ASN A 672 1.56 -26.03 27.77
C ASN A 672 2.95 -25.40 28.07
N GLY A 673 3.12 -24.78 29.24
CA GLY A 673 4.39 -24.19 29.68
C GLY A 673 4.66 -22.77 29.16
N PHE A 674 3.73 -22.16 28.42
CA PHE A 674 3.83 -20.75 28.02
C PHE A 674 3.21 -19.83 29.07
N PRO A 675 3.81 -18.66 29.34
CA PRO A 675 3.15 -17.66 30.17
C PRO A 675 1.91 -17.10 29.46
N ILE A 676 0.95 -16.63 30.24
CA ILE A 676 -0.14 -15.81 29.70
C ILE A 676 0.48 -14.54 29.07
N TRP A 677 0.08 -14.24 27.83
CA TRP A 677 0.60 -13.15 27.03
C TRP A 677 -0.52 -12.25 26.47
N ARG A 678 -0.13 -11.24 25.72
CA ARG A 678 -1.08 -10.34 25.04
C ARG A 678 -1.96 -11.12 24.08
N GLY A 679 -3.27 -10.88 24.17
CA GLY A 679 -4.29 -11.57 23.38
C GLY A 679 -4.85 -12.83 24.04
N ASP A 680 -4.26 -13.37 25.11
CA ASP A 680 -4.80 -14.54 25.80
C ASP A 680 -6.04 -14.21 26.63
N LEU A 681 -6.92 -15.20 26.83
CA LEU A 681 -8.19 -15.02 27.52
C LEU A 681 -8.15 -15.62 28.93
N VAL A 682 -8.48 -14.84 29.95
CA VAL A 682 -8.52 -15.28 31.36
C VAL A 682 -9.94 -15.16 31.89
N ARG A 683 -10.43 -16.23 32.51
CA ARG A 683 -11.71 -16.23 33.22
C ARG A 683 -11.51 -15.82 34.67
N LEU A 684 -12.30 -14.86 35.13
CA LEU A 684 -12.34 -14.44 36.52
C LEU A 684 -13.67 -14.86 37.14
N ASP A 685 -13.63 -15.65 38.22
CA ASP A 685 -14.82 -16.18 38.89
C ASP A 685 -15.75 -15.06 39.39
N GLY A 686 -17.05 -15.22 39.09
CA GLY A 686 -18.08 -14.21 39.35
C GLY A 686 -17.92 -12.91 38.56
N ARG A 687 -17.11 -12.91 37.49
CA ARG A 687 -16.86 -11.79 36.58
C ARG A 687 -16.90 -12.29 35.12
N ARG A 688 -16.60 -11.41 34.17
CA ARG A 688 -16.52 -11.75 32.74
C ARG A 688 -15.14 -12.28 32.36
N ASP A 689 -15.07 -12.93 31.21
CA ASP A 689 -13.80 -13.31 30.59
C ASP A 689 -13.09 -12.04 30.09
N VAL A 690 -11.79 -11.94 30.40
CA VAL A 690 -10.97 -10.75 30.18
C VAL A 690 -9.78 -11.12 29.31
N ARG A 691 -9.61 -10.44 28.17
CA ARG A 691 -8.48 -10.64 27.27
C ARG A 691 -7.32 -9.72 27.70
N VAL A 692 -6.11 -10.28 27.85
CA VAL A 692 -4.94 -9.59 28.42
C VAL A 692 -4.32 -8.64 27.40
N SER A 693 -4.21 -7.36 27.75
CA SER A 693 -3.58 -6.33 26.92
C SER A 693 -2.16 -5.99 27.38
N ALA A 694 -1.93 -5.98 28.69
CA ALA A 694 -0.62 -5.72 29.27
C ALA A 694 -0.41 -6.52 30.55
N MET A 695 0.85 -6.78 30.89
CA MET A 695 1.23 -7.36 32.17
C MET A 695 2.56 -6.82 32.69
N THR A 696 2.69 -6.78 34.01
CA THR A 696 3.95 -6.53 34.71
C THR A 696 4.13 -7.61 35.77
N VAL A 697 5.29 -8.26 35.78
CA VAL A 697 5.60 -9.37 36.68
C VAL A 697 6.87 -9.04 37.44
N THR A 698 6.79 -9.11 38.77
CA THR A 698 7.93 -8.96 39.66
C THR A 698 8.26 -10.31 40.27
N PHE A 699 9.52 -10.72 40.14
CA PHE A 699 10.00 -12.02 40.58
C PHE A 699 10.59 -11.90 42.00
N HIS A 700 9.88 -12.38 43.01
CA HIS A 700 10.37 -12.42 44.39
C HIS A 700 10.91 -13.82 44.71
N VAL A 701 12.00 -13.87 45.47
CA VAL A 701 12.57 -15.12 46.01
C VAL A 701 12.48 -15.06 47.52
N GLU A 702 11.68 -15.94 48.14
CA GLU A 702 11.62 -16.06 49.61
C GLU A 702 12.72 -17.01 50.13
N ASP A 703 13.24 -16.71 51.32
CA ASP A 703 14.43 -17.30 51.96
C ASP A 703 14.33 -18.80 52.36
N SER A 704 13.35 -19.55 51.84
CA SER A 704 13.22 -20.98 52.15
C SER A 704 12.71 -21.82 50.98
N GLY A 705 13.58 -22.04 49.98
CA GLY A 705 13.72 -23.27 49.19
C GLY A 705 12.51 -23.95 48.51
N ALA A 706 11.27 -23.47 48.60
CA ALA A 706 10.09 -24.20 48.15
C ALA A 706 8.97 -23.35 47.55
N VAL A 707 8.97 -22.02 47.73
CA VAL A 707 7.93 -21.14 47.16
C VAL A 707 8.55 -19.88 46.57
N CYS A 708 8.58 -19.78 45.23
CA CYS A 708 8.85 -18.52 44.55
C CYS A 708 7.51 -17.78 44.36
N VAL A 709 7.28 -16.70 45.10
CA VAL A 709 6.10 -15.85 44.89
C VAL A 709 6.39 -14.90 43.72
N ARG A 710 5.65 -15.04 42.63
CA ARG A 710 5.74 -14.14 41.47
C ARG A 710 4.49 -13.28 41.46
N SER A 711 4.62 -12.01 41.84
CA SER A 711 3.47 -11.09 41.81
C SER A 711 3.31 -10.53 40.41
N ALA A 712 2.13 -10.71 39.83
CA ALA A 712 1.82 -10.19 38.51
C ALA A 712 0.63 -9.24 38.59
N SER A 713 0.74 -8.12 37.89
CA SER A 713 -0.34 -7.19 37.61
C SER A 713 -0.71 -7.31 36.15
N TYR A 714 -1.98 -7.51 35.88
CA TYR A 714 -2.53 -7.66 34.54
C TYR A 714 -3.52 -6.54 34.26
N THR A 715 -3.48 -6.07 33.02
CA THR A 715 -4.48 -5.16 32.47
C THR A 715 -5.11 -5.84 31.26
N GLY A 716 -6.42 -5.70 31.15
CA GLY A 716 -7.16 -6.29 30.05
C GLY A 716 -8.57 -5.75 29.94
N GLY A 717 -9.36 -6.38 29.10
CA GLY A 717 -10.76 -6.02 28.86
C GLY A 717 -11.06 -6.00 27.37
N THR A 718 -12.07 -5.26 26.96
CA THR A 718 -12.36 -5.06 25.53
C THR A 718 -11.40 -4.07 24.87
N LEU A 719 -10.42 -3.55 25.62
CA LEU A 719 -9.37 -2.60 25.21
C LEU A 719 -8.52 -3.03 24.01
N LEU A 720 -8.24 -4.33 23.88
CA LEU A 720 -7.44 -4.84 22.75
C LEU A 720 -8.08 -4.50 21.40
N ASN A 721 -9.40 -4.49 21.35
CA ASN A 721 -10.15 -4.12 20.15
C ASN A 721 -10.02 -2.60 19.83
N ARG A 722 -9.43 -1.77 20.71
CA ARG A 722 -9.14 -0.35 20.47
C ARG A 722 -7.77 -0.11 19.85
N GLY A 723 -6.86 -1.09 19.91
CA GLY A 723 -5.57 -1.09 19.20
C GLY A 723 -4.45 -0.32 19.89
N GLY A 724 -4.02 -0.75 21.08
CA GLY A 724 -2.66 -0.49 21.53
C GLY A 724 -2.40 0.81 22.30
N SER A 725 -3.41 1.57 22.73
CA SER A 725 -3.18 2.78 23.53
C SER A 725 -3.16 2.45 25.02
N ASP A 726 -2.06 2.79 25.70
CA ASP A 726 -1.89 2.60 27.15
C ASP A 726 -3.13 3.12 27.90
N PRO A 727 -3.75 2.32 28.80
CA PRO A 727 -4.81 2.73 29.71
C PRO A 727 -4.61 4.13 30.34
N ASN A 728 -3.36 4.49 30.69
CA ASN A 728 -3.03 5.79 31.26
C ASN A 728 -3.04 6.92 30.22
N SER A 729 -2.63 6.64 28.97
CA SER A 729 -2.71 7.58 27.86
C SER A 729 -4.16 7.88 27.47
N ILE A 730 -5.03 6.87 27.52
CA ILE A 730 -6.48 7.03 27.26
C ILE A 730 -7.15 7.81 28.39
N ALA A 731 -6.79 7.52 29.65
CA ALA A 731 -7.27 8.28 30.80
C ALA A 731 -6.81 9.75 30.77
N ALA A 732 -5.57 10.01 30.33
CA ALA A 732 -5.02 11.37 30.16
C ALA A 732 -5.65 12.11 28.98
N GLN A 733 -5.88 11.46 27.83
CA GLN A 733 -6.57 12.04 26.68
C GLN A 733 -8.03 12.41 27.01
N GLN A 734 -8.73 11.61 27.80
CA GLN A 734 -10.09 11.96 28.25
C GLN A 734 -10.12 13.08 29.30
N GLY A 735 -9.03 13.28 30.05
CA GLY A 735 -8.84 14.46 30.90
C GLY A 735 -8.59 15.75 30.12
N LEU A 736 -7.83 15.67 29.00
CA LEU A 736 -7.50 16.80 28.12
C LEU A 736 -8.57 17.13 27.05
N ALA A 737 -9.37 16.15 26.63
CA ALA A 737 -10.47 16.34 25.66
C ALA A 737 -11.63 17.19 26.21
N LEU A 738 -11.68 17.41 27.52
CA LEU A 738 -12.54 18.41 28.14
C LEU A 738 -12.04 19.85 27.97
N PHE A 739 -10.77 20.06 27.61
CA PHE A 739 -10.14 21.39 27.52
C PHE A 739 -9.72 21.82 26.10
N ASN A 740 -9.37 20.91 25.19
CA ASN A 740 -8.98 21.27 23.82
C ASN A 740 -9.96 20.74 22.77
N ARG A 741 -11.12 21.40 22.66
CA ARG A 741 -11.95 21.39 21.45
C ARG A 741 -11.67 22.67 20.66
N SER A 742 -10.53 22.76 19.99
CA SER A 742 -10.30 23.80 18.98
C SER A 742 -9.68 23.23 17.71
N LEU A 743 -10.26 23.67 16.59
CA LEU A 743 -9.91 23.33 15.21
C LEU A 743 -8.49 23.79 14.87
N VAL A 744 -7.71 22.91 14.23
CA VAL A 744 -6.48 23.31 13.53
C VAL A 744 -6.76 23.19 12.03
N PHE A 745 -6.76 24.34 11.33
CA PHE A 745 -6.65 24.40 9.88
C PHE A 745 -5.16 24.46 9.49
N PRO A 746 -4.74 23.85 8.37
CA PRO A 746 -3.36 23.94 7.91
C PRO A 746 -3.14 25.30 7.23
N GLY A 747 -2.34 26.17 7.85
CA GLY A 747 -1.85 27.42 7.26
C GLY A 747 -2.00 28.64 8.18
N GLY A 748 -1.03 28.87 9.07
CA GLY A 748 -0.93 30.09 9.86
C GLY A 748 0.05 29.91 11.03
N GLU A 749 1.18 30.61 10.98
CA GLU A 749 2.15 30.67 12.09
C GLU A 749 1.49 31.14 13.38
N LEU A 750 1.73 30.41 14.47
CA LEU A 750 1.23 30.76 15.79
C LEU A 750 2.35 31.43 16.60
N ILE A 751 2.49 32.76 16.45
CA ILE A 751 3.23 33.58 17.41
C ILE A 751 2.32 33.76 18.63
N ALA A 752 2.54 32.99 19.69
CA ALA A 752 1.96 33.26 21.01
C ALA A 752 3.06 33.63 22.01
N ARG A 753 3.25 34.95 22.19
CA ARG A 753 3.88 35.51 23.39
C ARG A 753 3.02 35.14 24.61
N MET A 754 3.64 34.52 25.62
CA MET A 754 3.03 34.36 26.94
C MET A 754 2.83 35.73 27.62
N PRO A 755 1.67 36.04 28.21
CA PRO A 755 1.55 37.12 29.17
C PRO A 755 1.88 36.60 30.57
N THR A 756 2.94 37.13 31.17
CA THR A 756 3.25 36.95 32.58
C THR A 756 2.29 37.76 33.45
N SER A 757 1.86 37.13 34.53
CA SER A 757 1.02 37.70 35.58
C SER A 757 1.53 39.04 36.10
N LYS A 758 0.67 40.06 36.15
CA LYS A 758 0.83 41.20 37.07
C LYS A 758 -0.44 41.42 37.86
N THR A 759 -0.18 41.55 39.16
CA THR A 759 -1.04 41.85 40.29
C THR A 759 -1.95 43.06 40.08
N ALA A 760 -3.11 42.98 40.73
CA ALA A 760 -4.10 44.03 40.87
C ALA A 760 -3.53 45.29 41.52
N GLU A 761 -4.00 46.45 41.06
CA GLU A 761 -4.44 47.56 41.91
C GLU A 761 -5.47 48.41 41.15
N VAL A 762 -6.55 48.73 41.85
CA VAL A 762 -7.72 49.58 41.52
C VAL A 762 -7.40 51.00 42.05
N PRO A 763 -7.95 52.12 41.51
CA PRO A 763 -9.12 52.27 40.65
C PRO A 763 -8.87 52.78 39.23
#